data_AF-A0A8J6M4Z4-F1
#
_entry.id   AF-A0A8J6M4Z4-F1
#
_cell.length_a   1.000
_cell.length_b   1.000
_cell.length_c   1.000
_cell.angle_alpha   90.00
_cell.angle_beta   90.00
_cell.angle_gamma   90.00
#
_symmetry.space_group_name_H-M   'P 1'
#
loop_
_entity.id
_entity.type
_entity.pdbx_description
1 polymer ?
#
loop_
_entity_poly.entity_id
_entity_poly.type
_entity_poly.pdbx_seq_one_letter_code
_entity_poly.pdbx_strand_id
1 'polypeptide(L)'
;MLELLAPAGSMESITAAVQNGADAVYFGYGDFNARRNAKNFSEEEAAAAVSYCHLRGCRVHLTLNTLLTDRELAGAAEVAAHASAIGVDAVIVQDLGVMRMLRQTVPDLPIHASTQMTIHSLDGVKRCADLGASRVVLSRELSRDQIESICQRSPIEIEVFGHGALCMCYSGQCFFSSVIGGRSGNRGLCAQPCRLKYGWGNRADSYPLSLKDASLAGHLKELQDMGVACLKLEGRMKRPEYVAIVTGIYSRALRENREPTPEELEQLEQAFSRQGFTQGYYLDRKGPDMFGVRQEGKEPRELYAQARATYENGEHRKEPVRMYAMIRPDQPAQVAVEDREGHVARVEGPVPEPARNVPLTREKVEGQLSRTGGTPFACEMTAARVEEGLSLPLSALNDLRRQALAALSEQRVAPPERRVLPFHTGVRYENPKQPPCLTLSVSGAEQVTDELLQAGPARIYLPADVGAAHPEVVERCQKAGVEPAVLLPRICWDRERDTLAGQLAALKERGVNVALAGTLGVAQQATELGFTVWGDYGLGVYNSQSLKELKRLGFAGATASFELKLAQIRDLSKAVSMELIAYGRLPLMITENCIVYNHAGQHVCGDGLRLVDRKGARFPVVKAWGCRNEILNAKTLFLADKSGDYARLGLWGARLVFTTESPEDCVRILRRYQGQRGWQPGDYTRGLYYRDVE
;
A
#
# COMPACT_ATOMS: atom_id res chain seq x y z
N MET A 1 -5.25 16.75 14.56
CA MET A 1 -6.11 17.02 13.39
C MET A 1 -5.89 15.90 12.39
N LEU A 2 -6.95 15.35 11.81
CA LEU A 2 -6.86 14.27 10.82
C LEU A 2 -6.33 14.85 9.49
N GLU A 3 -5.17 14.38 9.04
CA GLU A 3 -4.56 14.80 7.78
C GLU A 3 -5.38 14.30 6.58
N LEU A 4 -5.63 15.15 5.57
CA LEU A 4 -6.19 14.73 4.29
C LEU A 4 -5.10 14.51 3.23
N LEU A 5 -4.92 13.25 2.83
CA LEU A 5 -3.95 12.84 1.80
C LEU A 5 -4.64 12.61 0.45
N ALA A 6 -4.37 13.49 -0.51
CA ALA A 6 -4.97 13.49 -1.84
C ALA A 6 -4.08 12.83 -2.92
N PRO A 7 -4.68 12.17 -3.92
CA PRO A 7 -3.94 11.54 -5.01
C PRO A 7 -3.59 12.55 -6.11
N ALA A 8 -2.39 12.41 -6.71
CA ALA A 8 -2.01 13.21 -7.87
C ALA A 8 -1.34 12.36 -8.97
N GLY A 9 -1.88 12.44 -10.18
CA GLY A 9 -1.34 11.80 -11.39
C GLY A 9 -0.73 12.77 -12.40
N SER A 10 -0.74 14.07 -12.11
CA SER A 10 -0.19 15.14 -12.95
C SER A 10 0.03 16.41 -12.12
N MET A 11 0.83 17.35 -12.62
CA MET A 11 0.98 18.68 -11.99
C MET A 11 -0.37 19.40 -11.83
N GLU A 12 -1.28 19.27 -12.80
CA GLU A 12 -2.62 19.83 -12.70
C GLU A 12 -3.44 19.19 -11.56
N SER A 13 -3.27 17.89 -11.32
CA SER A 13 -3.88 17.21 -10.17
C SER A 13 -3.28 17.65 -8.83
N ILE A 14 -1.98 17.98 -8.80
CA ILE A 14 -1.33 18.58 -7.62
C ILE A 14 -1.98 19.93 -7.32
N THR A 15 -2.05 20.83 -8.30
CA THR A 15 -2.71 22.13 -8.17
C THR A 15 -4.15 21.97 -7.70
N ALA A 16 -4.92 21.06 -8.33
CA ALA A 16 -6.29 20.76 -7.95
C ALA A 16 -6.42 20.32 -6.48
N ALA A 17 -5.58 19.40 -6.01
CA ALA A 17 -5.59 18.92 -4.63
C ALA A 17 -5.22 20.02 -3.63
N VAL A 18 -4.10 20.71 -3.85
CA VAL A 18 -3.56 21.72 -2.92
C VAL A 18 -4.50 22.91 -2.80
N GLN A 19 -4.99 23.45 -3.93
CA GLN A 19 -5.92 24.58 -3.93
C GLN A 19 -7.27 24.24 -3.29
N ASN A 20 -7.67 22.97 -3.32
CA ASN A 20 -8.87 22.48 -2.64
C ASN A 20 -8.62 21.97 -1.22
N GLY A 21 -7.45 22.27 -0.65
CA GLY A 21 -7.22 22.15 0.79
C GLY A 21 -6.63 20.82 1.25
N ALA A 22 -6.00 20.04 0.36
CA ALA A 22 -5.16 18.91 0.78
C ALA A 22 -4.10 19.36 1.80
N ASP A 23 -3.86 18.51 2.80
CA ASP A 23 -2.77 18.67 3.77
C ASP A 23 -1.51 17.93 3.29
N ALA A 24 -1.71 16.85 2.55
CA ALA A 24 -0.66 16.14 1.86
C ALA A 24 -1.14 15.63 0.50
N VAL A 25 -0.20 15.42 -0.42
CA VAL A 25 -0.43 14.77 -1.71
C VAL A 25 0.46 13.54 -1.87
N TYR A 26 0.01 12.55 -2.62
CA TYR A 26 0.87 11.44 -3.06
C TYR A 26 0.88 11.24 -4.56
N PHE A 27 2.07 11.02 -5.10
CA PHE A 27 2.30 10.71 -6.52
C PHE A 27 3.46 9.73 -6.68
N GLY A 28 3.70 9.30 -7.92
CA GLY A 28 4.86 8.49 -8.28
C GLY A 28 5.58 9.07 -9.48
N TYR A 29 6.89 8.88 -9.51
CA TYR A 29 7.72 9.09 -10.69
C TYR A 29 8.69 7.93 -10.86
N GLY A 30 9.32 7.84 -12.04
CA GLY A 30 10.10 6.67 -12.43
C GLY A 30 9.26 5.40 -12.59
N ASP A 31 9.91 4.24 -12.52
CA ASP A 31 9.30 2.93 -12.82
C ASP A 31 8.85 2.11 -11.61
N PHE A 32 9.13 2.58 -10.39
CA PHE A 32 9.05 1.77 -9.16
C PHE A 32 7.80 2.02 -8.32
N ASN A 33 6.69 2.39 -8.97
CA ASN A 33 5.46 2.79 -8.30
C ASN A 33 4.20 2.12 -8.89
N ALA A 34 3.20 1.89 -8.03
CA ALA A 34 1.95 1.28 -8.48
C ALA A 34 1.21 2.21 -9.46
N ARG A 35 0.61 1.68 -10.54
CA ARG A 35 0.04 2.41 -11.70
C ARG A 35 1.06 2.92 -12.72
N ARG A 36 2.05 2.09 -13.09
CA ARG A 36 3.04 2.39 -14.17
C ARG A 36 2.43 2.78 -15.53
N ASN A 37 1.14 2.48 -15.77
CA ASN A 37 0.42 2.93 -16.97
C ASN A 37 -0.08 4.37 -16.91
N ALA A 38 0.04 5.06 -15.77
CA ALA A 38 -0.28 6.49 -15.66
C ALA A 38 0.87 7.34 -16.24
N LYS A 39 0.58 8.58 -16.64
CA LYS A 39 1.63 9.55 -16.94
C LYS A 39 2.38 9.83 -15.63
N ASN A 40 3.57 9.26 -15.47
CA ASN A 40 4.43 9.54 -14.33
C ASN A 40 5.12 10.89 -14.53
N PHE A 41 5.46 11.55 -13.42
CA PHE A 41 6.22 12.81 -13.44
C PHE A 41 7.66 12.54 -13.91
N SER A 42 8.31 13.54 -14.52
CA SER A 42 9.78 13.58 -14.62
C SER A 42 10.41 13.95 -13.27
N GLU A 43 11.73 13.87 -13.15
CA GLU A 43 12.45 14.34 -11.96
C GLU A 43 12.27 15.84 -11.73
N GLU A 44 12.28 16.64 -12.80
CA GLU A 44 12.06 18.09 -12.76
C GLU A 44 10.60 18.42 -12.39
N GLU A 45 9.63 17.71 -12.98
CA GLU A 45 8.22 17.86 -12.61
C GLU A 45 7.99 17.47 -11.14
N ALA A 46 8.69 16.46 -10.63
CA ALA A 46 8.62 16.07 -9.22
C ALA A 46 9.21 17.15 -8.30
N ALA A 47 10.37 17.74 -8.63
CA ALA A 47 10.95 18.84 -7.88
C ALA A 47 10.03 20.08 -7.86
N ALA A 48 9.44 20.42 -9.01
CA ALA A 48 8.47 21.50 -9.12
C ALA A 48 7.19 21.21 -8.29
N ALA A 49 6.71 19.96 -8.28
CA ALA A 49 5.59 19.54 -7.45
C ALA A 49 5.88 19.72 -5.96
N VAL A 50 7.06 19.27 -5.49
CA VAL A 50 7.46 19.40 -4.08
C VAL A 50 7.53 20.87 -3.67
N SER A 51 8.23 21.70 -4.45
CA SER A 51 8.32 23.14 -4.21
C SER A 51 6.94 23.80 -4.17
N TYR A 52 6.05 23.47 -5.12
CA TYR A 52 4.69 24.01 -5.16
C TYR A 52 3.87 23.66 -3.91
N CYS A 53 4.01 22.44 -3.40
CA CYS A 53 3.29 21.94 -2.23
C CYS A 53 3.83 22.57 -0.94
N HIS A 54 5.14 22.55 -0.72
CA HIS A 54 5.78 23.07 0.51
C HIS A 54 5.57 24.57 0.69
N LEU A 55 5.61 25.33 -0.42
CA LEU A 55 5.28 26.76 -0.41
C LEU A 55 3.88 27.03 0.15
N ARG A 56 2.96 26.06 0.07
CA ARG A 56 1.55 26.11 0.50
C ARG A 56 1.23 25.20 1.68
N GLY A 57 2.25 24.84 2.47
CA GLY A 57 2.10 24.03 3.68
C GLY A 57 1.52 22.63 3.42
N CYS A 58 1.71 22.09 2.21
CA CYS A 58 1.23 20.77 1.82
C CYS A 58 2.40 19.78 1.73
N ARG A 59 2.30 18.65 2.41
CA ARG A 59 3.32 17.59 2.40
C ARG A 59 3.25 16.73 1.13
N VAL A 60 4.37 16.10 0.77
CA VAL A 60 4.49 15.24 -0.40
C VAL A 60 4.96 13.84 -0.02
N HIS A 61 4.14 12.84 -0.37
CA HIS A 61 4.48 11.43 -0.20
C HIS A 61 4.74 10.75 -1.55
N LEU A 62 5.95 10.21 -1.74
CA LEU A 62 6.29 9.47 -2.96
C LEU A 62 5.89 8.01 -2.85
N THR A 63 5.21 7.48 -3.86
CA THR A 63 4.97 6.04 -3.95
C THR A 63 6.19 5.32 -4.50
N LEU A 64 6.79 4.43 -3.72
CA LEU A 64 7.84 3.47 -4.09
C LEU A 64 7.39 2.05 -3.73
N ASN A 65 6.15 1.73 -4.10
CA ASN A 65 5.38 0.60 -3.60
C ASN A 65 5.17 -0.47 -4.67
N THR A 66 6.21 -0.92 -5.37
CA THR A 66 6.16 -2.14 -6.19
C THR A 66 7.13 -3.18 -5.67
N LEU A 67 6.89 -4.46 -5.98
CA LEU A 67 7.88 -5.52 -5.77
C LEU A 67 9.00 -5.39 -6.80
N LEU A 68 10.24 -5.31 -6.34
CA LEU A 68 11.41 -5.06 -7.20
C LEU A 68 12.33 -6.27 -7.26
N THR A 69 12.96 -6.50 -8.41
CA THR A 69 14.01 -7.49 -8.59
C THR A 69 15.36 -6.94 -8.14
N ASP A 70 16.37 -7.81 -7.93
CA ASP A 70 17.73 -7.37 -7.59
C ASP A 70 18.33 -6.35 -8.56
N ARG A 71 17.96 -6.43 -9.85
CA ARG A 71 18.47 -5.52 -10.90
C ARG A 71 17.83 -4.13 -10.82
N GLU A 72 16.64 -4.04 -10.26
CA GLU A 72 15.88 -2.78 -10.14
C GLU A 72 16.23 -2.00 -8.87
N LEU A 73 16.79 -2.67 -7.84
CA LEU A 73 17.07 -2.03 -6.55
C LEU A 73 18.08 -0.87 -6.62
N ALA A 74 19.07 -0.94 -7.52
CA ALA A 74 20.04 0.15 -7.69
C ALA A 74 19.36 1.43 -8.21
N GLY A 75 18.57 1.32 -9.29
CA GLY A 75 17.81 2.46 -9.81
C GLY A 75 16.76 2.97 -8.82
N ALA A 76 16.13 2.08 -8.04
CA ALA A 76 15.20 2.51 -6.99
C ALA A 76 15.90 3.26 -5.84
N ALA A 77 17.16 2.93 -5.54
CA ALA A 77 17.98 3.68 -4.58
C ALA A 77 18.32 5.08 -5.10
N GLU A 78 18.60 5.23 -6.40
CA GLU A 78 18.82 6.53 -7.04
C GLU A 78 17.55 7.41 -6.99
N VAL A 79 16.39 6.84 -7.32
CA VAL A 79 15.09 7.53 -7.18
C VAL A 79 14.84 7.96 -5.74
N ALA A 80 15.14 7.11 -4.75
CA ALA A 80 14.98 7.46 -3.34
C ALA A 80 15.94 8.56 -2.89
N ALA A 81 17.19 8.54 -3.36
CA ALA A 81 18.19 9.58 -3.09
C ALA A 81 17.73 10.92 -3.67
N HIS A 82 17.26 10.93 -4.93
CA HIS A 82 16.70 12.13 -5.56
C HIS A 82 15.47 12.63 -4.78
N ALA A 83 14.52 11.75 -4.44
CA ALA A 83 13.35 12.09 -3.65
C ALA A 83 13.72 12.74 -2.30
N SER A 84 14.72 12.19 -1.61
CA SER A 84 15.23 12.75 -0.36
C SER A 84 15.82 14.14 -0.58
N ALA A 85 16.61 14.33 -1.65
CA ALA A 85 17.30 15.58 -1.96
C ALA A 85 16.35 16.74 -2.34
N ILE A 86 15.24 16.45 -3.02
CA ILE A 86 14.23 17.46 -3.36
C ILE A 86 13.24 17.74 -2.24
N GLY A 87 13.34 17.02 -1.10
CA GLY A 87 12.53 17.26 0.08
C GLY A 87 11.22 16.48 0.18
N VAL A 88 11.03 15.38 -0.55
CA VAL A 88 9.87 14.49 -0.33
C VAL A 88 9.72 14.15 1.16
N ASP A 89 8.51 14.26 1.72
CA ASP A 89 8.28 14.11 3.15
C ASP A 89 8.25 12.65 3.62
N ALA A 90 7.81 11.73 2.75
CA ALA A 90 7.84 10.29 3.04
C ALA A 90 7.78 9.44 1.77
N VAL A 91 8.21 8.18 1.86
CA VAL A 91 8.03 7.17 0.81
C VAL A 91 7.07 6.07 1.25
N ILE A 92 6.10 5.73 0.40
CA ILE A 92 5.12 4.66 0.63
C ILE A 92 5.67 3.37 -0.02
N VAL A 93 5.89 2.32 0.77
CA VAL A 93 6.66 1.13 0.37
C VAL A 93 5.93 -0.16 0.71
N GLN A 94 6.07 -1.20 -0.13
CA GLN A 94 5.57 -2.55 0.18
C GLN A 94 6.66 -3.63 0.31
N ASP A 95 7.76 -3.48 -0.43
CA ASP A 95 8.78 -4.52 -0.57
C ASP A 95 9.78 -4.45 0.60
N LEU A 96 9.95 -5.55 1.35
CA LEU A 96 10.86 -5.61 2.50
C LEU A 96 12.31 -5.34 2.11
N GLY A 97 12.72 -5.72 0.89
CA GLY A 97 14.02 -5.43 0.34
C GLY A 97 14.19 -3.95 0.00
N VAL A 98 13.13 -3.28 -0.45
CA VAL A 98 13.13 -1.82 -0.65
C VAL A 98 13.19 -1.09 0.69
N MET A 99 12.43 -1.52 1.71
CA MET A 99 12.55 -0.95 3.06
C MET A 99 13.98 -1.07 3.60
N ARG A 100 14.59 -2.26 3.45
CA ARG A 100 15.98 -2.50 3.82
C ARG A 100 16.97 -1.62 3.03
N MET A 101 16.71 -1.39 1.75
CA MET A 101 17.52 -0.52 0.89
C MET A 101 17.41 0.94 1.33
N LEU A 102 16.20 1.47 1.56
CA LEU A 102 15.97 2.84 2.02
C LEU A 102 16.67 3.13 3.36
N ARG A 103 16.64 2.17 4.30
CA ARG A 103 17.36 2.29 5.57
C ARG A 103 18.88 2.35 5.40
N GLN A 104 19.42 1.83 4.30
CA GLN A 104 20.85 1.95 3.99
C GLN A 104 21.17 3.25 3.26
N THR A 105 20.32 3.67 2.32
CA THR A 105 20.65 4.73 1.37
C THR A 105 20.15 6.11 1.78
N VAL A 106 18.95 6.19 2.36
CA VAL A 106 18.30 7.43 2.79
C VAL A 106 17.68 7.24 4.18
N PRO A 107 18.50 6.95 5.22
CA PRO A 107 18.01 6.52 6.53
C PRO A 107 17.10 7.53 7.24
N ASP A 108 17.19 8.81 6.86
CA ASP A 108 16.44 9.92 7.45
C ASP A 108 15.12 10.21 6.70
N LEU A 109 14.87 9.57 5.55
CA LEU A 109 13.61 9.72 4.81
C LEU A 109 12.53 8.83 5.45
N PRO A 110 11.40 9.40 5.93
CA PRO A 110 10.33 8.63 6.54
C PRO A 110 9.73 7.57 5.60
N ILE A 111 9.42 6.40 6.16
CA ILE A 111 8.84 5.26 5.44
C ILE A 111 7.41 5.03 5.92
N HIS A 112 6.47 5.01 4.98
CA HIS A 112 5.08 4.62 5.22
C HIS A 112 4.83 3.21 4.65
N ALA A 113 4.34 2.30 5.47
CA ALA A 113 4.00 0.95 5.05
C ALA A 113 2.71 0.96 4.19
N SER A 114 2.83 0.53 2.94
CA SER A 114 1.75 0.53 1.96
C SER A 114 0.65 -0.47 2.34
N THR A 115 -0.59 -0.17 1.94
CA THR A 115 -1.72 -1.12 2.01
C THR A 115 -1.42 -2.44 1.27
N GLN A 116 -0.46 -2.44 0.32
CA GLN A 116 0.01 -3.64 -0.37
C GLN A 116 0.82 -4.60 0.52
N MET A 117 1.21 -4.21 1.73
CA MET A 117 1.80 -5.13 2.72
C MET A 117 0.74 -5.99 3.44
N THR A 118 -0.54 -5.78 3.13
CA THR A 118 -1.66 -6.52 3.74
C THR A 118 -1.67 -6.40 5.27
N ILE A 119 -1.43 -5.22 5.82
CA ILE A 119 -1.47 -5.02 7.28
C ILE A 119 -2.92 -4.87 7.73
N HIS A 120 -3.39 -5.79 8.57
CA HIS A 120 -4.79 -5.89 9.02
C HIS A 120 -4.90 -6.32 10.49
N SER A 121 -3.81 -6.20 11.26
CA SER A 121 -3.74 -6.56 12.67
C SER A 121 -2.72 -5.68 13.40
N LEU A 122 -2.86 -5.55 14.72
CA LEU A 122 -1.93 -4.78 15.55
C LEU A 122 -0.50 -5.36 15.48
N ASP A 123 -0.37 -6.68 15.45
CA ASP A 123 0.94 -7.34 15.35
C ASP A 123 1.65 -7.00 14.02
N GLY A 124 0.88 -6.88 12.92
CA GLY A 124 1.39 -6.39 11.65
C GLY A 124 1.87 -4.93 11.74
N VAL A 125 1.13 -4.07 12.43
CA VAL A 125 1.51 -2.65 12.64
C VAL A 125 2.78 -2.54 13.46
N LYS A 126 2.89 -3.26 14.58
CA LYS A 126 4.10 -3.29 15.42
C LYS A 126 5.30 -3.77 14.62
N ARG A 127 5.12 -4.79 13.78
CA ARG A 127 6.20 -5.27 12.92
C ARG A 127 6.66 -4.24 11.88
N CYS A 128 5.74 -3.46 11.32
CA CYS A 128 6.09 -2.33 10.48
C CYS A 128 6.88 -1.25 11.24
N ALA A 129 6.53 -0.98 12.51
CA ALA A 129 7.29 -0.08 13.37
C ALA A 129 8.73 -0.59 13.62
N ASP A 130 8.91 -1.89 13.90
CA ASP A 130 10.23 -2.53 14.06
C ASP A 130 11.09 -2.48 12.78
N LEU A 131 10.43 -2.45 11.62
CA LEU A 131 11.07 -2.27 10.31
C LEU A 131 11.43 -0.79 10.04
N GLY A 132 10.94 0.13 10.87
CA GLY A 132 11.23 1.54 10.78
C GLY A 132 10.21 2.40 10.07
N ALA A 133 9.01 1.88 9.83
CA ALA A 133 7.92 2.69 9.30
C ALA A 133 7.43 3.68 10.37
N SER A 134 7.14 4.91 9.98
CA SER A 134 6.52 5.93 10.83
C SER A 134 4.99 5.93 10.73
N ARG A 135 4.44 5.27 9.70
CA ARG A 135 3.01 5.18 9.44
C ARG A 135 2.64 3.88 8.73
N VAL A 136 1.46 3.34 9.00
CA VAL A 136 0.90 2.19 8.29
C VAL A 136 -0.42 2.54 7.63
N VAL A 137 -0.55 2.21 6.34
CA VAL A 137 -1.83 2.23 5.62
C VAL A 137 -2.52 0.88 5.83
N LEU A 138 -3.61 0.87 6.58
CA LEU A 138 -4.34 -0.37 6.88
C LEU A 138 -5.02 -0.96 5.63
N SER A 139 -5.30 -2.26 5.73
CA SER A 139 -6.13 -3.00 4.78
C SER A 139 -7.56 -2.43 4.78
N ARG A 140 -8.20 -2.40 3.61
CA ARG A 140 -9.49 -1.71 3.37
C ARG A 140 -10.70 -2.53 3.82
N GLU A 141 -10.45 -3.77 4.23
CA GLU A 141 -11.42 -4.77 4.64
C GLU A 141 -11.73 -4.71 6.15
N LEU A 142 -11.00 -3.92 6.93
CA LEU A 142 -11.21 -3.79 8.37
C LEU A 142 -12.50 -3.04 8.70
N SER A 143 -13.17 -3.48 9.78
CA SER A 143 -14.28 -2.76 10.38
C SER A 143 -13.80 -1.63 11.29
N ARG A 144 -14.71 -0.69 11.59
CA ARG A 144 -14.46 0.45 12.46
C ARG A 144 -13.89 0.03 13.83
N ASP A 145 -14.45 -1.02 14.44
CA ASP A 145 -14.04 -1.50 15.77
C ASP A 145 -12.61 -2.06 15.74
N GLN A 146 -12.21 -2.69 14.64
CA GLN A 146 -10.83 -3.15 14.45
C GLN A 146 -9.86 -1.98 14.20
N ILE A 147 -10.28 -0.99 13.41
CA ILE A 147 -9.49 0.23 13.16
C ILE A 147 -9.26 0.98 14.47
N GLU A 148 -10.32 1.22 15.25
CA GLU A 148 -10.24 1.87 16.56
C GLU A 148 -9.29 1.13 17.50
N SER A 149 -9.48 -0.19 17.62
CA SER A 149 -8.66 -1.03 18.48
C SER A 149 -7.18 -0.98 18.09
N ILE A 150 -6.85 -0.92 16.79
CA ILE A 150 -5.47 -0.75 16.32
C ILE A 150 -4.96 0.65 16.65
N CYS A 151 -5.72 1.71 16.36
CA CYS A 151 -5.30 3.10 16.59
C CYS A 151 -4.94 3.34 18.06
N GLN A 152 -5.75 2.85 18.99
CA GLN A 152 -5.53 3.02 20.44
C GLN A 152 -4.25 2.36 20.98
N ARG A 153 -3.69 1.38 20.25
CA ARG A 153 -2.55 0.57 20.69
C ARG A 153 -1.34 0.65 19.75
N SER A 154 -1.47 1.42 18.66
CA SER A 154 -0.44 1.53 17.64
C SER A 154 0.76 2.34 18.16
N PRO A 155 2.00 1.85 17.95
CA PRO A 155 3.20 2.64 18.25
C PRO A 155 3.52 3.71 17.20
N ILE A 156 2.81 3.72 16.06
CA ILE A 156 3.06 4.59 14.90
C ILE A 156 1.75 5.09 14.30
N GLU A 157 1.82 6.06 13.38
CA GLU A 157 0.61 6.65 12.78
C GLU A 157 -0.20 5.64 11.96
N ILE A 158 -1.53 5.77 12.02
CA ILE A 158 -2.47 4.95 11.23
C ILE A 158 -3.10 5.79 10.12
N GLU A 159 -3.04 5.25 8.90
CA GLU A 159 -3.69 5.80 7.70
C GLU A 159 -4.76 4.83 7.20
N VAL A 160 -5.92 5.37 6.83
CA VAL A 160 -7.04 4.60 6.27
C VAL A 160 -7.54 5.22 4.97
N PHE A 161 -8.11 4.40 4.08
CA PHE A 161 -8.77 4.91 2.88
C PHE A 161 -10.16 5.43 3.22
N GLY A 162 -10.41 6.71 2.94
CA GLY A 162 -11.71 7.35 3.14
C GLY A 162 -12.62 7.31 1.91
N HIS A 163 -12.05 7.35 0.71
CA HIS A 163 -12.84 7.47 -0.51
C HIS A 163 -12.18 6.82 -1.73
N GLY A 164 -12.99 6.29 -2.65
CA GLY A 164 -12.58 5.86 -3.98
C GLY A 164 -12.62 4.35 -4.19
N ALA A 165 -11.92 3.85 -5.20
CA ALA A 165 -12.08 2.47 -5.67
C ALA A 165 -11.68 1.42 -4.61
N LEU A 166 -12.63 0.56 -4.24
CA LEU A 166 -12.40 -0.57 -3.33
C LEU A 166 -11.87 -1.79 -4.09
N CYS A 167 -10.88 -2.48 -3.51
CA CYS A 167 -10.35 -3.72 -4.07
C CYS A 167 -11.17 -4.92 -3.55
N MET A 168 -11.41 -5.92 -4.41
CA MET A 168 -12.09 -7.15 -3.98
C MET A 168 -11.15 -8.11 -3.23
N CYS A 169 -9.86 -8.06 -3.57
CA CYS A 169 -8.82 -8.80 -2.89
C CYS A 169 -8.17 -7.93 -1.83
N TYR A 170 -7.75 -8.55 -0.73
CA TYR A 170 -6.76 -7.96 0.15
C TYR A 170 -5.55 -7.45 -0.65
N SER A 171 -5.19 -6.19 -0.45
CA SER A 171 -4.14 -5.53 -1.23
C SER A 171 -2.79 -6.21 -0.97
N GLY A 172 -2.02 -6.50 -2.02
CA GLY A 172 -0.79 -7.30 -1.96
C GLY A 172 -0.98 -8.79 -2.23
N GLN A 173 -2.20 -9.33 -2.03
CA GLN A 173 -2.48 -10.77 -2.12
C GLN A 173 -3.15 -11.21 -3.44
N CYS A 174 -3.22 -10.31 -4.44
CA CYS A 174 -3.88 -10.56 -5.72
C CYS A 174 -2.88 -10.85 -6.83
N PHE A 175 -2.93 -12.09 -7.35
CA PHE A 175 -2.08 -12.57 -8.45
C PHE A 175 -2.86 -12.83 -9.74
N PHE A 176 -4.17 -12.53 -9.74
CA PHE A 176 -5.05 -12.81 -10.86
C PHE A 176 -4.55 -12.19 -12.18
N SER A 177 -4.16 -10.91 -12.14
CA SER A 177 -3.73 -10.17 -13.34
C SER A 177 -2.40 -10.71 -13.91
N SER A 178 -1.43 -11.07 -13.07
CA SER A 178 -0.15 -11.62 -13.53
C SER A 178 -0.27 -13.04 -14.02
N VAL A 179 -0.89 -13.93 -13.25
CA VAL A 179 -0.98 -15.36 -13.59
C VAL A 179 -1.74 -15.59 -14.90
N ILE A 180 -2.74 -14.75 -15.21
CA ILE A 180 -3.54 -14.88 -16.44
C ILE A 180 -3.01 -14.03 -17.59
N GLY A 181 -2.52 -12.83 -17.32
CA GLY A 181 -2.21 -11.83 -18.35
C GLY A 181 -0.79 -11.28 -18.34
N GLY A 182 0.10 -11.75 -17.47
CA GLY A 182 1.49 -11.28 -17.37
C GLY A 182 1.66 -9.89 -16.76
N ARG A 183 0.58 -9.22 -16.32
CA ARG A 183 0.60 -7.85 -15.79
C ARG A 183 0.41 -7.87 -14.28
N SER A 184 1.48 -7.71 -13.49
CA SER A 184 1.39 -7.85 -12.04
C SER A 184 0.74 -6.64 -11.37
N GLY A 185 -0.28 -6.90 -10.53
CA GLY A 185 -0.83 -5.86 -9.66
C GLY A 185 0.16 -5.40 -8.60
N ASN A 186 1.01 -6.32 -8.11
CA ASN A 186 2.04 -6.06 -7.12
C ASN A 186 3.25 -5.31 -7.71
N ARG A 187 3.38 -5.29 -9.05
CA ARG A 187 4.35 -4.46 -9.79
C ARG A 187 3.72 -3.27 -10.52
N GLY A 188 2.48 -2.92 -10.16
CA GLY A 188 1.85 -1.67 -10.59
C GLY A 188 1.11 -1.70 -11.92
N LEU A 189 0.90 -2.86 -12.53
CA LEU A 189 0.27 -3.04 -13.84
C LEU A 189 -1.10 -3.75 -13.79
N CYS A 190 -1.78 -3.76 -12.63
CA CYS A 190 -3.08 -4.39 -12.45
C CYS A 190 -4.07 -4.07 -13.59
N ALA A 191 -4.52 -5.10 -14.31
CA ALA A 191 -5.49 -5.00 -15.40
C ALA A 191 -6.97 -5.01 -14.92
N GLN A 192 -7.18 -4.90 -13.61
CA GLN A 192 -8.50 -4.88 -12.96
C GLN A 192 -9.41 -6.07 -13.32
N PRO A 193 -8.94 -7.34 -13.24
CA PRO A 193 -9.75 -8.50 -13.61
C PRO A 193 -11.05 -8.59 -12.82
N CYS A 194 -11.06 -8.16 -11.55
CA CYS A 194 -12.28 -8.10 -10.71
C CYS A 194 -13.41 -7.22 -11.28
N ARG A 195 -13.14 -6.37 -12.28
CA ARG A 195 -14.12 -5.49 -12.93
C ARG A 195 -14.76 -6.12 -14.17
N LEU A 196 -14.31 -7.31 -14.58
CA LEU A 196 -14.84 -8.03 -15.74
C LEU A 196 -16.08 -8.86 -15.39
N LYS A 197 -16.78 -9.32 -16.44
CA LYS A 197 -17.90 -10.25 -16.30
C LYS A 197 -17.41 -11.65 -15.90
N TYR A 198 -18.10 -12.21 -14.92
CA TYR A 198 -18.00 -13.61 -14.52
C TYR A 198 -19.39 -14.18 -14.25
N GLY A 199 -19.47 -15.47 -13.97
CA GLY A 199 -20.70 -16.10 -13.51
C GLY A 199 -20.44 -17.51 -13.01
N TRP A 200 -21.50 -18.28 -12.89
CA TRP A 200 -21.49 -19.63 -12.35
C TRP A 200 -22.02 -20.62 -13.38
N GLY A 201 -21.64 -21.89 -13.29
CA GLY A 201 -22.04 -22.91 -14.26
C GLY A 201 -21.33 -22.77 -15.60
N ASN A 202 -22.04 -22.27 -16.63
CA ASN A 202 -21.51 -22.11 -18.00
C ASN A 202 -21.70 -20.68 -18.55
N ARG A 203 -21.96 -19.70 -17.68
CA ARG A 203 -22.28 -18.32 -18.09
C ARG A 203 -21.35 -17.32 -17.42
N ALA A 204 -21.06 -16.23 -18.13
CA ALA A 204 -20.35 -15.06 -17.62
C ALA A 204 -21.22 -13.82 -17.84
N ASP A 205 -22.29 -13.73 -17.05
CA ASP A 205 -23.42 -12.82 -17.24
C ASP A 205 -23.56 -11.78 -16.10
N SER A 206 -22.70 -11.82 -15.09
CA SER A 206 -22.75 -10.92 -13.92
C SER A 206 -21.37 -10.36 -13.54
N TYR A 207 -21.30 -9.59 -12.45
CA TYR A 207 -20.06 -8.97 -11.95
C TYR A 207 -19.80 -9.32 -10.47
N PRO A 208 -19.65 -10.60 -10.12
CA PRO A 208 -19.60 -11.07 -8.72
C PRO A 208 -18.31 -10.67 -7.97
N LEU A 209 -17.38 -9.97 -8.63
CA LEU A 209 -16.13 -9.47 -8.06
C LEU A 209 -16.00 -7.94 -8.08
N SER A 210 -16.98 -7.22 -8.66
CA SER A 210 -16.88 -5.77 -8.82
C SER A 210 -17.55 -5.05 -7.66
N LEU A 211 -16.75 -4.51 -6.73
CA LEU A 211 -17.25 -3.71 -5.61
C LEU A 211 -17.60 -2.27 -5.99
N LYS A 212 -18.55 -1.65 -5.31
CA LYS A 212 -18.74 -0.20 -5.35
C LYS A 212 -17.49 0.54 -4.85
N ASP A 213 -17.44 1.84 -5.06
CA ASP A 213 -16.40 2.68 -4.47
C ASP A 213 -16.69 2.82 -2.97
N ALA A 214 -15.65 2.87 -2.15
CA ALA A 214 -15.80 3.16 -0.73
C ALA A 214 -16.00 4.66 -0.52
N SER A 215 -16.85 5.05 0.43
CA SER A 215 -16.94 6.43 0.91
C SER A 215 -17.28 6.45 2.39
N LEU A 216 -16.37 6.98 3.20
CA LEU A 216 -16.53 7.19 4.63
C LEU A 216 -16.97 8.63 4.95
N ALA A 217 -17.46 9.36 3.94
CA ALA A 217 -18.26 10.57 4.17
C ALA A 217 -19.45 10.21 5.07
N GLY A 218 -19.61 10.90 6.20
CA GLY A 218 -20.55 10.55 7.27
C GLY A 218 -19.87 9.97 8.53
N HIS A 219 -18.57 9.67 8.46
CA HIS A 219 -17.80 9.05 9.55
C HIS A 219 -16.49 9.80 9.86
N LEU A 220 -16.34 11.05 9.41
CA LEU A 220 -15.10 11.81 9.58
C LEU A 220 -14.81 12.08 11.06
N LYS A 221 -15.85 12.44 11.83
CA LYS A 221 -15.70 12.67 13.27
C LYS A 221 -15.33 11.39 14.02
N GLU A 222 -15.96 10.28 13.66
CA GLU A 222 -15.68 8.96 14.22
C GLU A 222 -14.21 8.56 13.98
N LEU A 223 -13.71 8.72 12.75
CA LEU A 223 -12.31 8.42 12.41
C LEU A 223 -11.32 9.31 13.19
N GLN A 224 -11.63 10.58 13.38
CA GLN A 224 -10.83 11.49 14.21
C GLN A 224 -10.77 11.02 15.67
N ASP A 225 -11.92 10.67 16.24
CA ASP A 225 -12.03 10.28 17.64
C ASP A 225 -11.35 8.93 17.92
N MET A 226 -11.32 8.02 16.93
CA MET A 226 -10.56 6.77 16.98
C MET A 226 -9.03 6.97 17.02
N GLY A 227 -8.52 8.13 16.64
CA GLY A 227 -7.09 8.41 16.54
C GLY A 227 -6.48 8.09 15.18
N VAL A 228 -7.28 8.04 14.11
CA VAL A 228 -6.74 7.94 12.74
C VAL A 228 -5.93 9.22 12.44
N ALA A 229 -4.69 9.05 12.00
CA ALA A 229 -3.79 10.17 11.75
C ALA A 229 -3.98 10.76 10.34
N CYS A 230 -4.30 9.90 9.35
CA CYS A 230 -4.42 10.31 7.95
C CYS A 230 -5.59 9.62 7.24
N LEU A 231 -6.40 10.42 6.55
CA LEU A 231 -7.46 9.97 5.66
C LEU A 231 -6.99 10.07 4.21
N LYS A 232 -6.89 8.91 3.56
CA LYS A 232 -6.42 8.81 2.18
C LYS A 232 -7.55 8.74 1.18
N LEU A 233 -7.47 9.57 0.15
CA LEU A 233 -8.36 9.53 -1.00
C LEU A 233 -7.70 8.72 -2.14
N GLU A 234 -8.41 7.77 -2.74
CA GLU A 234 -7.92 7.03 -3.91
C GLU A 234 -8.38 7.69 -5.20
N GLY A 235 -7.46 7.89 -6.15
CA GLY A 235 -7.82 8.55 -7.40
C GLY A 235 -6.67 8.91 -8.33
N ARG A 236 -5.49 8.28 -8.21
CA ARG A 236 -4.29 8.74 -8.94
C ARG A 236 -4.42 8.69 -10.47
N MET A 237 -5.34 7.88 -10.99
CA MET A 237 -5.66 7.79 -12.43
C MET A 237 -6.91 8.59 -12.83
N LYS A 238 -7.44 9.41 -11.92
CA LYS A 238 -8.60 10.26 -12.16
C LYS A 238 -8.15 11.62 -12.69
N ARG A 239 -9.10 12.33 -13.28
CA ARG A 239 -8.88 13.69 -13.80
C ARG A 239 -8.77 14.71 -12.66
N PRO A 240 -8.09 15.85 -12.89
CA PRO A 240 -7.93 16.91 -11.88
C PRO A 240 -9.25 17.39 -11.27
N GLU A 241 -10.34 17.46 -12.04
CA GLU A 241 -11.64 17.90 -11.53
C GLU A 241 -12.22 16.94 -10.48
N TYR A 242 -12.02 15.63 -10.65
CA TYR A 242 -12.38 14.65 -9.62
C TYR A 242 -11.56 14.88 -8.35
N VAL A 243 -10.26 15.13 -8.50
CA VAL A 243 -9.36 15.40 -7.37
C VAL A 243 -9.80 16.67 -6.63
N ALA A 244 -10.12 17.75 -7.35
CA ALA A 244 -10.63 18.99 -6.78
C ALA A 244 -11.92 18.79 -5.99
N ILE A 245 -12.94 18.13 -6.59
CA ILE A 245 -14.25 17.91 -5.95
C ILE A 245 -14.10 17.11 -4.66
N VAL A 246 -13.47 15.94 -4.74
CA VAL A 246 -13.36 15.04 -3.58
C VAL A 246 -12.50 15.69 -2.50
N THR A 247 -11.34 16.25 -2.85
CA THR A 247 -10.46 16.90 -1.86
C THR A 247 -11.17 18.09 -1.21
N GLY A 248 -11.84 18.94 -2.00
CA GLY A 248 -12.52 20.14 -1.50
C GLY A 248 -13.64 19.82 -0.52
N ILE A 249 -14.46 18.83 -0.82
CA ILE A 249 -15.56 18.40 0.07
C ILE A 249 -15.00 17.85 1.39
N TYR A 250 -14.04 16.91 1.33
CA TYR A 250 -13.47 16.33 2.55
C TYR A 250 -12.70 17.38 3.37
N SER A 251 -11.93 18.27 2.72
CA SER A 251 -11.19 19.35 3.39
C SER A 251 -12.14 20.31 4.13
N ARG A 252 -13.22 20.77 3.48
CA ARG A 252 -14.21 21.64 4.15
C ARG A 252 -14.85 20.95 5.33
N ALA A 253 -15.32 19.70 5.15
CA ALA A 253 -15.94 18.92 6.22
C ALA A 253 -14.99 18.75 7.42
N LEU A 254 -13.71 18.44 7.19
CA LEU A 254 -12.70 18.31 8.24
C LEU A 254 -12.40 19.63 8.95
N ARG A 255 -12.25 20.74 8.21
CA ARG A 255 -11.96 22.07 8.77
C ARG A 255 -13.12 22.64 9.58
N GLU A 256 -14.34 22.41 9.12
CA GLU A 256 -15.57 22.85 9.77
C GLU A 256 -16.04 21.87 10.86
N ASN A 257 -15.31 20.77 11.07
CA ASN A 257 -15.62 19.71 12.05
C ASN A 257 -17.07 19.22 11.93
N ARG A 258 -17.49 18.91 10.69
CA ARG A 258 -18.83 18.40 10.35
C ARG A 258 -18.73 17.28 9.32
N GLU A 259 -19.85 16.61 9.07
CA GLU A 259 -19.98 15.71 7.93
C GLU A 259 -20.38 16.47 6.65
N PRO A 260 -20.11 15.91 5.45
CA PRO A 260 -20.58 16.48 4.18
C PRO A 260 -22.10 16.65 4.12
N THR A 261 -22.56 17.74 3.51
CA THR A 261 -24.01 17.99 3.33
C THR A 261 -24.62 17.04 2.28
N PRO A 262 -25.96 16.88 2.21
CA PRO A 262 -26.60 16.09 1.18
C PRO A 262 -26.22 16.50 -0.26
N GLU A 263 -26.07 17.80 -0.51
CA GLU A 263 -25.61 18.33 -1.80
C GLU A 263 -24.15 17.93 -2.09
N GLU A 264 -23.26 18.02 -1.11
CA GLU A 264 -21.87 17.56 -1.26
C GLU A 264 -21.79 16.05 -1.52
N LEU A 265 -22.65 15.25 -0.86
CA LEU A 265 -22.74 13.81 -1.12
C LEU A 265 -23.19 13.51 -2.56
N GLU A 266 -24.15 14.27 -3.07
CA GLU A 266 -24.59 14.16 -4.47
C GLU A 266 -23.46 14.52 -5.44
N GLN A 267 -22.70 15.59 -5.16
CA GLN A 267 -21.53 15.97 -5.95
C GLN A 267 -20.46 14.87 -5.98
N LEU A 268 -20.20 14.20 -4.85
CA LEU A 268 -19.27 13.05 -4.81
C LEU A 268 -19.75 11.92 -5.72
N GLU A 269 -21.04 11.59 -5.69
CA GLU A 269 -21.62 10.52 -6.52
C GLU A 269 -21.57 10.87 -8.02
N GLN A 270 -21.90 12.12 -8.38
CA GLN A 270 -21.84 12.63 -9.75
C GLN A 270 -20.40 12.65 -10.28
N ALA A 271 -19.42 13.03 -9.45
CA ALA A 271 -18.01 13.08 -9.84
C ALA A 271 -17.49 11.70 -10.29
N PHE A 272 -17.69 10.67 -9.46
CA PHE A 272 -17.49 9.29 -9.89
C PHE A 272 -18.02 8.29 -8.87
N SER A 273 -18.85 7.35 -9.30
CA SER A 273 -19.23 6.19 -8.50
C SER A 273 -19.44 4.94 -9.37
N ARG A 274 -19.59 3.78 -8.72
CA ARG A 274 -19.94 2.50 -9.37
C ARG A 274 -21.28 2.04 -8.83
N GLN A 275 -22.37 2.66 -9.29
CA GLN A 275 -23.71 2.46 -8.71
C GLN A 275 -23.76 2.89 -7.23
N GLY A 276 -23.26 4.11 -6.96
CA GLY A 276 -23.14 4.67 -5.62
C GLY A 276 -21.90 4.20 -4.87
N PHE A 277 -21.91 4.42 -3.56
CA PHE A 277 -20.84 4.07 -2.64
C PHE A 277 -21.21 2.89 -1.74
N THR A 278 -20.20 2.31 -1.07
CA THR A 278 -20.39 1.33 0.00
C THR A 278 -19.54 1.66 1.22
N GLN A 279 -20.05 1.27 2.39
CA GLN A 279 -19.36 1.31 3.69
C GLN A 279 -19.31 -0.08 4.31
N GLY A 280 -19.59 -1.13 3.54
CA GLY A 280 -19.89 -2.47 4.06
C GLY A 280 -18.79 -3.06 4.94
N TYR A 281 -17.50 -2.90 4.59
CA TYR A 281 -16.42 -3.37 5.46
C TYR A 281 -16.31 -2.56 6.75
N TYR A 282 -16.34 -1.24 6.65
CA TYR A 282 -16.24 -0.33 7.79
C TYR A 282 -17.35 -0.60 8.83
N LEU A 283 -18.58 -0.82 8.37
CA LEU A 283 -19.74 -1.13 9.23
C LEU A 283 -19.89 -2.62 9.59
N ASP A 284 -18.96 -3.48 9.15
CA ASP A 284 -19.04 -4.95 9.25
C ASP A 284 -20.36 -5.54 8.67
N ARG A 285 -20.90 -4.90 7.62
CA ARG A 285 -22.10 -5.30 6.87
C ARG A 285 -21.72 -5.77 5.47
N LYS A 286 -21.12 -6.96 5.41
CA LYS A 286 -20.74 -7.63 4.16
C LYS A 286 -21.99 -8.18 3.46
N GLY A 287 -22.04 -8.05 2.14
CA GLY A 287 -23.14 -8.61 1.34
C GLY A 287 -23.17 -8.13 -0.11
N PRO A 288 -24.24 -8.47 -0.85
CA PRO A 288 -24.41 -8.13 -2.26
C PRO A 288 -24.51 -6.62 -2.53
N ASP A 289 -24.97 -5.81 -1.57
CA ASP A 289 -25.11 -4.35 -1.71
C ASP A 289 -23.76 -3.62 -1.87
N MET A 290 -22.67 -4.28 -1.49
CA MET A 290 -21.31 -3.78 -1.70
C MET A 290 -20.86 -3.87 -3.16
N PHE A 291 -21.60 -4.57 -4.03
CA PHE A 291 -21.22 -4.80 -5.42
C PHE A 291 -21.88 -3.79 -6.36
N GLY A 292 -21.15 -3.40 -7.39
CA GLY A 292 -21.63 -2.46 -8.39
C GLY A 292 -20.70 -2.35 -9.59
N VAL A 293 -21.25 -1.85 -10.67
CA VAL A 293 -20.54 -1.60 -11.92
C VAL A 293 -20.50 -0.12 -12.24
N ARG A 294 -19.53 0.28 -13.04
CA ARG A 294 -19.51 1.62 -13.60
C ARG A 294 -20.69 1.76 -14.57
N GLN A 295 -21.52 2.76 -14.36
CA GLN A 295 -22.55 3.13 -15.34
C GLN A 295 -21.95 4.09 -16.37
N GLU A 296 -22.37 3.97 -17.62
CA GLU A 296 -22.14 5.00 -18.64
C GLU A 296 -23.21 6.08 -18.45
N GLY A 297 -22.84 7.18 -17.80
CA GLY A 297 -23.70 8.34 -17.58
C GLY A 297 -23.23 9.57 -18.36
N LYS A 298 -24.10 10.59 -18.46
CA LYS A 298 -23.68 11.91 -18.95
C LYS A 298 -22.64 12.49 -17.99
N GLU A 299 -21.55 12.98 -18.55
CA GLU A 299 -20.50 13.63 -17.78
C GLU A 299 -21.03 14.92 -17.12
N PRO A 300 -20.78 15.16 -15.82
CA PRO A 300 -21.31 16.32 -15.10
C PRO A 300 -20.50 17.58 -15.45
N ARG A 301 -20.71 18.09 -16.67
CA ARG A 301 -19.91 19.18 -17.26
C ARG A 301 -19.89 20.46 -16.42
N GLU A 302 -21.04 20.85 -15.86
CA GLU A 302 -21.15 22.05 -15.03
C GLU A 302 -20.37 21.91 -13.72
N LEU A 303 -20.50 20.77 -13.04
CA LEU A 303 -19.75 20.46 -11.82
C LEU A 303 -18.24 20.44 -12.08
N TYR A 304 -17.81 19.88 -13.21
CA TYR A 304 -16.39 19.89 -13.60
C TYR A 304 -15.88 21.28 -13.97
N ALA A 305 -16.68 22.11 -14.65
CA ALA A 305 -16.30 23.49 -14.93
C ALA A 305 -16.15 24.30 -13.63
N GLN A 306 -17.08 24.12 -12.67
CA GLN A 306 -16.99 24.73 -11.34
C GLN A 306 -15.74 24.26 -10.60
N ALA A 307 -15.47 22.95 -10.58
CA ALA A 307 -14.28 22.38 -9.97
C ALA A 307 -12.99 22.92 -10.59
N ARG A 308 -12.94 23.04 -11.92
CA ARG A 308 -11.81 23.59 -12.66
C ARG A 308 -11.50 25.04 -12.27
N ALA A 309 -12.54 25.86 -12.13
CA ALA A 309 -12.37 27.24 -11.68
C ALA A 309 -11.70 27.36 -10.29
N THR A 310 -11.86 26.37 -9.41
CA THR A 310 -11.26 26.39 -8.05
C THR A 310 -9.73 26.26 -8.01
N TYR A 311 -9.09 25.84 -9.09
CA TYR A 311 -7.63 25.69 -9.15
C TYR A 311 -6.97 26.41 -10.32
N GLU A 312 -7.76 26.92 -11.27
CA GLU A 312 -7.25 27.82 -12.32
C GLU A 312 -7.38 29.31 -11.96
N ASN A 313 -8.39 29.69 -11.16
CA ASN A 313 -8.71 31.10 -10.92
C ASN A 313 -8.37 31.57 -9.50
N GLY A 314 -7.12 32.00 -9.32
CA GLY A 314 -6.67 32.65 -8.08
C GLY A 314 -5.82 31.74 -7.19
N GLU A 315 -5.64 32.18 -5.94
CA GLU A 315 -4.83 31.48 -4.93
C GLU A 315 -5.71 31.24 -3.70
N HIS A 316 -6.20 30.02 -3.56
CA HIS A 316 -7.15 29.61 -2.51
C HIS A 316 -6.45 28.99 -1.30
N ARG A 317 -5.32 28.30 -1.52
CA ARG A 317 -4.47 27.77 -0.44
C ARG A 317 -3.39 28.79 -0.10
N LYS A 318 -3.62 29.54 0.98
CA LYS A 318 -2.67 30.55 1.48
C LYS A 318 -2.16 30.23 2.87
N GLU A 319 -0.87 30.43 3.06
CA GLU A 319 -0.20 30.28 4.35
C GLU A 319 -0.25 31.59 5.16
N PRO A 320 -0.74 31.56 6.41
CA PRO A 320 -0.78 32.74 7.26
C PRO A 320 0.62 33.23 7.62
N VAL A 321 0.85 34.55 7.48
CA VAL A 321 2.12 35.20 7.82
C VAL A 321 1.91 36.44 8.68
N ARG A 322 2.90 36.72 9.53
CA ARG A 322 2.99 37.91 10.37
C ARG A 322 4.11 38.80 9.85
N MET A 323 3.80 40.08 9.62
CA MET A 323 4.74 41.05 9.07
C MET A 323 5.13 42.07 10.14
N TYR A 324 6.41 42.38 10.21
CA TYR A 324 6.97 43.36 11.14
C TYR A 324 7.80 44.40 10.39
N ALA A 325 7.80 45.64 10.86
CA ALA A 325 8.69 46.68 10.33
C ALA A 325 9.28 47.58 11.41
N MET A 326 10.53 47.99 11.18
CA MET A 326 11.27 48.93 12.03
C MET A 326 11.85 50.04 11.16
N ILE A 327 11.41 51.28 11.39
CA ILE A 327 11.84 52.48 10.66
C ILE A 327 12.37 53.49 11.68
N ARG A 328 13.67 53.76 11.63
CA ARG A 328 14.43 54.58 12.59
C ARG A 328 15.36 55.56 11.87
N PRO A 329 15.68 56.73 12.46
CA PRO A 329 16.66 57.63 11.89
C PRO A 329 18.04 56.94 11.81
N ASP A 330 18.80 57.30 10.78
CA ASP A 330 20.19 56.85 10.56
C ASP A 330 20.40 55.32 10.48
N GLN A 331 19.32 54.53 10.38
CA GLN A 331 19.36 53.07 10.25
C GLN A 331 18.57 52.64 9.01
N PRO A 332 19.03 51.60 8.28
CA PRO A 332 18.25 51.00 7.21
C PRO A 332 16.84 50.62 7.66
N ALA A 333 15.83 50.85 6.82
CA ALA A 333 14.49 50.35 7.07
C ALA A 333 14.50 48.81 7.08
N GLN A 334 13.94 48.18 8.12
CA GLN A 334 13.91 46.73 8.23
C GLN A 334 12.48 46.21 8.14
N VAL A 335 12.28 45.15 7.35
CA VAL A 335 11.02 44.39 7.29
C VAL A 335 11.33 42.92 7.57
N ALA A 336 10.49 42.31 8.40
CA ALA A 336 10.55 40.89 8.69
C ALA A 336 9.20 40.23 8.43
N VAL A 337 9.23 38.96 8.04
CA VAL A 337 8.05 38.10 7.93
C VAL A 337 8.29 36.78 8.64
N GLU A 338 7.25 36.28 9.30
CA GLU A 338 7.24 35.03 10.04
C GLU A 338 6.02 34.21 9.64
N ASP A 339 6.18 32.90 9.41
CA ASP A 339 5.07 31.96 9.18
C ASP A 339 4.76 31.11 10.43
N ARG A 340 3.74 30.25 10.34
CA ARG A 340 3.34 29.37 11.45
C ARG A 340 4.28 28.20 11.70
N GLU A 341 5.17 27.88 10.77
CA GLU A 341 6.19 26.83 10.90
C GLU A 341 7.46 27.36 11.56
N GLY A 342 7.54 28.68 11.81
CA GLY A 342 8.65 29.34 12.48
C GLY A 342 9.74 29.84 11.54
N HIS A 343 9.52 29.81 10.23
CA HIS A 343 10.43 30.44 9.28
C HIS A 343 10.39 31.95 9.44
N VAL A 344 11.56 32.58 9.44
CA VAL A 344 11.69 34.04 9.59
C VAL A 344 12.64 34.58 8.53
N ALA A 345 12.12 35.48 7.69
CA ALA A 345 12.92 36.21 6.73
C ALA A 345 13.00 37.69 7.13
N ARG A 346 14.19 38.29 6.99
CA ARG A 346 14.46 39.69 7.31
C ARG A 346 15.19 40.34 6.15
N VAL A 347 14.78 41.55 5.80
CA VAL A 347 15.38 42.33 4.71
C VAL A 347 15.56 43.77 5.13
N GLU A 348 16.59 44.41 4.58
CA GLU A 348 16.95 45.80 4.83
C GLU A 348 16.78 46.64 3.56
N GLY A 349 16.38 47.89 3.74
CA GLY A 349 16.15 48.84 2.67
C GLY A 349 16.90 50.15 2.86
N PRO A 350 16.50 51.20 2.13
CA PRO A 350 17.15 52.50 2.27
C PRO A 350 16.93 53.07 3.67
N VAL A 351 17.89 53.89 4.10
CA VAL A 351 17.77 54.70 5.32
C VAL A 351 16.64 55.73 5.13
N PRO A 352 15.67 55.84 6.06
CA PRO A 352 14.60 56.81 5.94
C PRO A 352 15.13 58.24 6.08
N GLU A 353 14.57 59.15 5.28
CA GLU A 353 14.97 60.56 5.26
C GLU A 353 14.05 61.40 6.16
N PRO A 354 14.50 62.56 6.65
CA PRO A 354 13.61 63.53 7.29
C PRO A 354 12.46 63.94 6.36
N ALA A 355 11.22 63.90 6.87
CA ALA A 355 10.02 64.22 6.11
C ALA A 355 9.96 65.71 5.77
N ARG A 356 9.88 66.02 4.46
CA ARG A 356 9.76 67.41 3.98
C ARG A 356 8.33 67.96 3.98
N ASN A 357 7.33 67.09 3.78
CA ASN A 357 5.91 67.47 3.70
C ASN A 357 5.04 66.65 4.66
N VAL A 358 4.86 65.36 4.37
CA VAL A 358 3.99 64.46 5.14
C VAL A 358 4.83 63.31 5.69
N PRO A 359 4.90 63.11 7.01
CA PRO A 359 5.65 62.00 7.59
C PRO A 359 4.99 60.65 7.28
N LEU A 360 5.82 59.60 7.27
CA LEU A 360 5.38 58.22 7.19
C LEU A 360 4.74 57.84 8.54
N THR A 361 3.53 57.27 8.50
CA THR A 361 2.82 56.83 9.71
C THR A 361 2.87 55.31 9.86
N ARG A 362 2.68 54.82 11.08
CA ARG A 362 2.55 53.38 11.37
C ARG A 362 1.49 52.73 10.48
N GLU A 363 0.31 53.33 10.40
CA GLU A 363 -0.85 52.78 9.68
C GLU A 363 -0.57 52.67 8.18
N LYS A 364 0.19 53.63 7.62
CA LYS A 364 0.62 53.56 6.21
C LYS A 364 1.57 52.39 5.97
N VAL A 365 2.53 52.17 6.87
CA VAL A 365 3.47 51.03 6.77
C VAL A 365 2.70 49.71 6.86
N GLU A 366 1.89 49.55 7.91
CA GLU A 366 1.07 48.35 8.11
C GLU A 366 0.13 48.08 6.93
N GLY A 367 -0.49 49.12 6.38
CA GLY A 367 -1.37 49.02 5.21
C GLY A 367 -0.65 48.67 3.89
N GLN A 368 0.66 48.91 3.76
CA GLN A 368 1.43 48.44 2.60
C GLN A 368 1.90 47.00 2.79
N LEU A 369 2.32 46.64 4.00
CA LEU A 369 2.82 45.30 4.33
C LEU A 369 1.71 44.24 4.27
N SER A 370 0.48 44.58 4.66
CA SER A 370 -0.65 43.64 4.67
C SER A 370 -1.10 43.18 3.28
N ARG A 371 -0.70 43.88 2.21
CA ARG A 371 -1.12 43.59 0.83
C ARG A 371 -0.27 42.46 0.23
N THR A 372 -0.70 41.21 0.45
CA THR A 372 -0.03 39.99 -0.06
C THR A 372 -0.70 39.39 -1.32
N GLY A 373 -1.47 40.19 -2.06
CA GLY A 373 -2.14 39.75 -3.28
C GLY A 373 -1.17 39.17 -4.33
N GLY A 374 -1.58 38.09 -5.00
CA GLY A 374 -0.75 37.38 -5.98
C GLY A 374 0.36 36.50 -5.37
N THR A 375 0.39 36.35 -4.05
CA THR A 375 1.31 35.46 -3.34
C THR A 375 0.54 34.33 -2.64
N PRO A 376 1.20 33.19 -2.34
CA PRO A 376 0.62 32.10 -1.55
C PRO A 376 0.50 32.43 -0.06
N PHE A 377 0.65 33.70 0.33
CA PHE A 377 0.59 34.13 1.73
C PHE A 377 -0.65 34.97 2.01
N ALA A 378 -1.22 34.77 3.20
CA ALA A 378 -2.27 35.61 3.77
C ALA A 378 -1.70 36.35 4.98
N CYS A 379 -1.68 37.68 4.94
CA CYS A 379 -1.23 38.46 6.10
C CYS A 379 -2.26 38.35 7.23
N GLU A 380 -1.89 37.68 8.32
CA GLU A 380 -2.70 37.53 9.54
C GLU A 380 -2.53 38.73 10.47
N MET A 381 -1.32 39.31 10.49
CA MET A 381 -0.98 40.43 11.37
C MET A 381 0.11 41.29 10.76
N THR A 382 0.02 42.60 10.99
CA THR A 382 1.07 43.57 10.73
C THR A 382 1.40 44.33 12.02
N ALA A 383 2.68 44.61 12.26
CA ALA A 383 3.12 45.47 13.34
C ALA A 383 4.30 46.33 12.91
N ALA A 384 4.16 47.65 12.94
CA ALA A 384 5.25 48.56 12.59
C ALA A 384 5.69 49.43 13.77
N ARG A 385 6.97 49.76 13.85
CA ARG A 385 7.50 50.85 14.68
C ARG A 385 8.15 51.88 13.77
N VAL A 386 7.60 53.08 13.76
CA VAL A 386 8.04 54.20 12.92
C VAL A 386 8.34 55.37 13.84
N GLU A 387 9.59 55.83 13.85
CA GLU A 387 9.99 57.02 14.62
C GLU A 387 9.57 58.32 13.92
N GLU A 388 9.32 59.37 14.69
CA GLU A 388 8.67 60.59 14.22
C GLU A 388 9.49 61.36 13.18
N GLY A 389 8.79 62.06 12.28
CA GLY A 389 9.43 62.95 11.31
C GLY A 389 10.18 62.25 10.18
N LEU A 390 10.02 60.94 10.00
CA LEU A 390 10.67 60.17 8.94
C LEU A 390 9.80 60.03 7.68
N SER A 391 10.45 59.85 6.54
CA SER A 391 9.85 59.61 5.23
C SER A 391 10.58 58.47 4.54
N LEU A 392 9.81 57.53 3.97
CA LEU A 392 10.30 56.46 3.12
C LEU A 392 9.35 56.31 1.92
N PRO A 393 9.86 56.19 0.68
CA PRO A 393 9.01 55.95 -0.47
C PRO A 393 8.15 54.69 -0.29
N LEU A 394 6.87 54.75 -0.65
CA LEU A 394 5.99 53.57 -0.60
C LEU A 394 6.48 52.44 -1.53
N SER A 395 7.18 52.78 -2.61
CA SER A 395 7.86 51.82 -3.48
C SER A 395 8.91 51.02 -2.70
N ALA A 396 9.71 51.66 -1.85
CA ALA A 396 10.70 50.98 -1.03
C ALA A 396 10.05 50.02 -0.02
N LEU A 397 8.92 50.39 0.59
CA LEU A 397 8.14 49.47 1.44
C LEU A 397 7.58 48.28 0.66
N ASN A 398 7.09 48.52 -0.55
CA ASN A 398 6.60 47.45 -1.42
C ASN A 398 7.71 46.51 -1.85
N ASP A 399 8.91 47.04 -2.12
CA ASP A 399 10.10 46.27 -2.45
C ASP A 399 10.54 45.42 -1.27
N LEU A 400 10.64 46.01 -0.07
CA LEU A 400 10.98 45.28 1.15
C LEU A 400 9.98 44.16 1.45
N ARG A 401 8.68 44.44 1.36
CA ARG A 401 7.65 43.39 1.51
C ARG A 401 7.85 42.26 0.49
N ARG A 402 8.06 42.59 -0.79
CA ARG A 402 8.27 41.58 -1.84
C ARG A 402 9.51 40.74 -1.58
N GLN A 403 10.62 41.37 -1.19
CA GLN A 403 11.86 40.67 -0.86
C GLN A 403 11.70 39.80 0.39
N ALA A 404 11.03 40.28 1.44
CA ALA A 404 10.76 39.49 2.63
C ALA A 404 9.93 38.24 2.32
N LEU A 405 8.85 38.38 1.55
CA LEU A 405 8.02 37.25 1.14
C LEU A 405 8.74 36.28 0.19
N ALA A 406 9.61 36.79 -0.69
CA ALA A 406 10.44 35.96 -1.56
C ALA A 406 11.45 35.14 -0.75
N ALA A 407 12.17 35.79 0.18
CA ALA A 407 13.11 35.12 1.08
C ALA A 407 12.40 34.08 1.99
N LEU A 408 11.18 34.36 2.44
CA LEU A 408 10.36 33.36 3.15
C LEU A 408 10.00 32.18 2.24
N SER A 409 9.64 32.45 0.99
CA SER A 409 9.32 31.40 0.01
C SER A 409 10.51 30.48 -0.20
N GLU A 410 11.72 31.04 -0.29
CA GLU A 410 12.97 30.27 -0.41
C GLU A 410 13.21 29.36 0.80
N GLN A 411 12.97 29.85 2.02
CA GLN A 411 13.08 29.03 3.23
C GLN A 411 12.06 27.89 3.23
N ARG A 412 10.80 28.16 2.85
CA ARG A 412 9.73 27.15 2.84
C ARG A 412 9.94 26.03 1.82
N VAL A 413 10.66 26.28 0.73
CA VAL A 413 10.94 25.27 -0.31
C VAL A 413 12.33 24.66 -0.17
N ALA A 414 13.11 25.08 0.84
CA ALA A 414 14.43 24.54 1.08
C ALA A 414 14.30 23.07 1.54
N PRO A 415 14.97 22.13 0.86
CA PRO A 415 14.90 20.73 1.27
C PRO A 415 15.60 20.53 2.62
N PRO A 416 15.13 19.59 3.45
CA PRO A 416 15.77 19.25 4.71
C PRO A 416 17.14 18.61 4.47
N GLU A 417 18.09 18.86 5.37
CA GLU A 417 19.38 18.16 5.37
C GLU A 417 19.17 16.69 5.79
N ARG A 418 19.44 15.77 4.86
CA ARG A 418 19.30 14.32 5.07
C ARG A 418 20.52 13.57 4.57
N ARG A 419 20.88 12.49 5.25
CA ARG A 419 21.98 11.63 4.82
C ARG A 419 21.59 10.86 3.58
N VAL A 420 22.50 10.83 2.61
CA VAL A 420 22.44 9.98 1.42
C VAL A 420 23.70 9.14 1.37
N LEU A 421 23.54 7.83 1.32
CA LEU A 421 24.61 6.83 1.36
C LEU A 421 24.50 5.90 0.14
N PRO A 422 25.62 5.35 -0.34
CA PRO A 422 25.62 4.44 -1.48
C PRO A 422 24.85 3.14 -1.18
N PHE A 423 24.12 2.65 -2.18
CA PHE A 423 23.48 1.34 -2.10
C PHE A 423 24.51 0.22 -2.23
N HIS A 424 24.44 -0.74 -1.32
CA HIS A 424 25.27 -1.94 -1.38
C HIS A 424 24.41 -3.19 -1.40
N THR A 425 24.63 -4.05 -2.39
CA THR A 425 24.00 -5.36 -2.45
C THR A 425 24.42 -6.24 -1.26
N GLY A 426 25.63 -6.02 -0.72
CA GLY A 426 26.18 -6.74 0.43
C GLY A 426 26.61 -8.17 0.09
N VAL A 427 26.99 -8.95 1.11
CA VAL A 427 27.52 -10.31 0.94
C VAL A 427 26.54 -11.22 0.20
N ARG A 428 27.06 -11.99 -0.76
CA ARG A 428 26.32 -13.04 -1.45
C ARG A 428 26.44 -14.34 -0.68
N TYR A 429 25.31 -14.97 -0.40
CA TYR A 429 25.25 -16.29 0.24
C TYR A 429 25.41 -17.39 -0.82
N GLU A 430 26.13 -18.46 -0.46
CA GLU A 430 26.21 -19.64 -1.31
C GLU A 430 24.88 -20.40 -1.33
N ASN A 431 24.43 -20.73 -2.53
CA ASN A 431 23.21 -21.49 -2.71
C ASN A 431 23.48 -23.00 -2.56
N PRO A 432 22.54 -23.79 -1.98
CA PRO A 432 22.63 -25.24 -1.98
C PRO A 432 22.90 -25.82 -3.37
N LYS A 433 23.70 -26.89 -3.45
CA LYS A 433 24.00 -27.60 -4.70
C LYS A 433 23.13 -28.84 -4.92
N GLN A 434 22.51 -29.34 -3.84
CA GLN A 434 21.69 -30.53 -3.88
C GLN A 434 20.32 -30.20 -4.50
N PRO A 435 19.69 -31.15 -5.20
CA PRO A 435 18.31 -31.01 -5.63
C PRO A 435 17.38 -30.76 -4.43
N PRO A 436 16.30 -29.96 -4.59
CA PRO A 436 15.37 -29.70 -3.51
C PRO A 436 14.62 -30.97 -3.10
N CYS A 437 14.32 -31.10 -1.82
CA CYS A 437 13.39 -32.10 -1.34
C CYS A 437 11.94 -31.75 -1.77
N LEU A 438 11.03 -32.71 -1.67
CA LEU A 438 9.61 -32.45 -1.94
C LEU A 438 8.89 -32.14 -0.62
N THR A 439 8.20 -31.01 -0.60
CA THR A 439 7.32 -30.62 0.53
C THR A 439 5.89 -30.50 0.02
N LEU A 440 4.90 -30.69 0.90
CA LEU A 440 3.49 -30.70 0.52
C LEU A 440 2.72 -29.66 1.31
N SER A 441 1.76 -28.99 0.68
CA SER A 441 0.65 -28.33 1.39
C SER A 441 -0.61 -29.12 1.10
N VAL A 442 -1.40 -29.39 2.13
CA VAL A 442 -2.71 -30.06 2.02
C VAL A 442 -3.80 -29.10 2.46
N SER A 443 -5.03 -29.30 1.98
CA SER A 443 -6.21 -28.55 2.39
C SER A 443 -7.04 -29.26 3.45
N GLY A 444 -6.93 -30.58 3.56
CA GLY A 444 -7.71 -31.40 4.48
C GLY A 444 -6.94 -32.58 5.05
N ALA A 445 -7.43 -33.12 6.17
CA ALA A 445 -6.82 -34.23 6.89
C ALA A 445 -6.85 -35.53 6.06
N GLU A 446 -7.91 -35.72 5.27
CA GLU A 446 -8.13 -36.87 4.40
C GLU A 446 -7.07 -37.02 3.30
N GLN A 447 -6.42 -35.92 2.89
CA GLN A 447 -5.33 -35.96 1.92
C GLN A 447 -4.05 -36.59 2.50
N VAL A 448 -3.91 -36.65 3.82
CA VAL A 448 -2.76 -37.26 4.49
C VAL A 448 -3.03 -38.75 4.74
N THR A 449 -2.83 -39.55 3.70
CA THR A 449 -2.95 -41.01 3.76
C THR A 449 -1.64 -41.66 4.16
N ASP A 450 -1.70 -42.89 4.68
CA ASP A 450 -0.50 -43.65 5.03
C ASP A 450 0.39 -43.90 3.81
N GLU A 451 -0.22 -44.08 2.63
CA GLU A 451 0.49 -44.23 1.36
C GLU A 451 1.23 -42.95 0.93
N LEU A 452 0.64 -41.77 1.21
CA LEU A 452 1.31 -40.48 0.98
C LEU A 452 2.50 -40.32 1.91
N LEU A 453 2.34 -40.69 3.19
CA LEU A 453 3.41 -40.64 4.17
C LEU A 453 4.55 -41.62 3.84
N GLN A 454 4.22 -42.84 3.42
CA GLN A 454 5.20 -43.83 2.96
C GLN A 454 5.96 -43.40 1.71
N ALA A 455 5.36 -42.56 0.85
CA ALA A 455 6.07 -41.95 -0.27
C ALA A 455 7.14 -40.94 0.19
N GLY A 456 7.20 -40.56 1.46
CA GLY A 456 8.33 -39.86 2.09
C GLY A 456 8.56 -38.41 1.64
N PRO A 457 7.55 -37.52 1.65
CA PRO A 457 7.80 -36.09 1.55
C PRO A 457 8.61 -35.60 2.76
N ALA A 458 9.45 -34.57 2.59
CA ALA A 458 10.27 -34.05 3.68
C ALA A 458 9.45 -33.30 4.74
N ARG A 459 8.38 -32.62 4.30
CA ARG A 459 7.50 -31.81 5.16
C ARG A 459 6.08 -31.78 4.62
N ILE A 460 5.09 -31.76 5.50
CA ILE A 460 3.67 -31.51 5.17
C ILE A 460 3.18 -30.29 5.96
N TYR A 461 2.73 -29.27 5.25
CA TYR A 461 2.06 -28.10 5.80
C TYR A 461 0.55 -28.36 5.93
N LEU A 462 0.05 -28.33 7.16
CA LEU A 462 -1.35 -28.51 7.52
C LEU A 462 -1.96 -27.15 7.92
N PRO A 463 -3.14 -26.76 7.41
CA PRO A 463 -3.84 -25.58 7.89
C PRO A 463 -4.01 -25.64 9.42
N ALA A 464 -3.85 -24.50 10.11
CA ALA A 464 -3.86 -24.45 11.57
C ALA A 464 -5.13 -25.06 12.19
N ASP A 465 -6.30 -24.79 11.61
CA ASP A 465 -7.58 -25.34 12.04
C ASP A 465 -7.68 -26.85 11.78
N VAL A 466 -7.24 -27.31 10.59
CA VAL A 466 -7.23 -28.74 10.24
C VAL A 466 -6.30 -29.52 11.15
N GLY A 467 -5.07 -29.06 11.33
CA GLY A 467 -4.09 -29.75 12.16
C GLY A 467 -4.51 -29.80 13.64
N ALA A 468 -5.10 -28.72 14.16
CA ALA A 468 -5.60 -28.69 15.53
C ALA A 468 -6.83 -29.59 15.74
N ALA A 469 -7.70 -29.71 14.73
CA ALA A 469 -8.88 -30.58 14.79
C ALA A 469 -8.55 -32.06 14.59
N HIS A 470 -7.42 -32.38 13.93
CA HIS A 470 -7.00 -33.72 13.56
C HIS A 470 -5.60 -34.08 14.10
N PRO A 471 -5.42 -34.13 15.43
CA PRO A 471 -4.12 -34.41 16.04
C PRO A 471 -3.55 -35.79 15.64
N GLU A 472 -4.39 -36.75 15.31
CA GLU A 472 -3.99 -38.07 14.81
C GLU A 472 -3.21 -37.99 13.50
N VAL A 473 -3.47 -36.99 12.66
CA VAL A 473 -2.72 -36.76 11.41
C VAL A 473 -1.29 -36.32 11.73
N VAL A 474 -1.13 -35.41 12.69
CA VAL A 474 0.18 -34.94 13.14
C VAL A 474 1.02 -36.11 13.68
N GLU A 475 0.41 -36.96 14.52
CA GLU A 475 1.07 -38.15 15.06
C GLU A 475 1.47 -39.15 13.96
N ARG A 476 0.62 -39.36 12.96
CA ARG A 476 0.95 -40.23 11.81
C ARG A 476 2.13 -39.68 11.00
N CYS A 477 2.17 -38.36 10.74
CA CYS A 477 3.32 -37.72 10.09
C CYS A 477 4.62 -38.01 10.87
N GLN A 478 4.61 -37.76 12.18
CA GLN A 478 5.79 -37.96 13.04
C GLN A 478 6.25 -39.43 13.08
N LYS A 479 5.31 -40.38 13.22
CA LYS A 479 5.60 -41.82 13.18
C LYS A 479 6.21 -42.26 11.84
N ALA A 480 5.81 -41.63 10.74
CA ALA A 480 6.35 -41.88 9.42
C ALA A 480 7.68 -41.14 9.14
N GLY A 481 8.19 -40.34 10.08
CA GLY A 481 9.41 -39.54 9.89
C GLY A 481 9.24 -38.33 8.96
N VAL A 482 7.99 -37.91 8.71
CA VAL A 482 7.65 -36.73 7.90
C VAL A 482 7.43 -35.55 8.84
N GLU A 483 8.09 -34.41 8.61
CA GLU A 483 7.94 -33.23 9.47
C GLU A 483 6.55 -32.57 9.28
N PRO A 484 5.66 -32.58 10.29
CA PRO A 484 4.45 -31.77 10.24
C PRO A 484 4.82 -30.30 10.51
N ALA A 485 4.28 -29.40 9.70
CA ALA A 485 4.38 -27.96 9.87
C ALA A 485 2.99 -27.33 9.77
N VAL A 486 2.79 -26.18 10.40
CA VAL A 486 1.51 -25.47 10.31
C VAL A 486 1.53 -24.45 9.18
N LEU A 487 0.49 -24.46 8.35
CA LEU A 487 0.17 -23.40 7.39
C LEU A 487 -0.72 -22.38 8.09
N LEU A 488 -0.19 -21.18 8.30
CA LEU A 488 -0.95 -20.10 8.92
C LEU A 488 -1.94 -19.50 7.91
N PRO A 489 -3.11 -19.01 8.37
CA PRO A 489 -4.03 -18.30 7.50
C PRO A 489 -3.38 -17.02 6.96
N ARG A 490 -3.65 -16.69 5.69
CA ARG A 490 -3.15 -15.44 5.10
C ARG A 490 -3.76 -14.20 5.77
N ILE A 491 -5.00 -14.32 6.24
CA ILE A 491 -5.75 -13.26 6.89
C ILE A 491 -6.19 -13.75 8.27
N CYS A 492 -5.85 -12.98 9.31
CA CYS A 492 -6.29 -13.19 10.68
C CYS A 492 -6.42 -11.82 11.34
N TRP A 493 -7.65 -11.41 11.63
CA TRP A 493 -7.92 -10.13 12.30
C TRP A 493 -7.60 -10.23 13.79
N ASP A 494 -7.45 -9.08 14.47
CA ASP A 494 -7.21 -9.05 15.92
C ASP A 494 -8.32 -9.80 16.69
N ARG A 495 -9.59 -9.67 16.26
CA ARG A 495 -10.71 -10.43 16.85
C ARG A 495 -10.63 -11.95 16.66
N GLU A 496 -9.84 -12.41 15.69
CA GLU A 496 -9.64 -13.83 15.39
C GLU A 496 -8.32 -14.38 15.97
N ARG A 497 -7.51 -13.51 16.59
CA ARG A 497 -6.15 -13.81 17.07
C ARG A 497 -6.14 -14.91 18.11
N ASP A 498 -7.05 -14.88 19.08
CA ASP A 498 -7.09 -15.86 20.17
C ASP A 498 -7.50 -17.25 19.67
N THR A 499 -8.41 -17.31 18.69
CA THR A 499 -8.77 -18.56 18.00
C THR A 499 -7.55 -19.20 17.34
N LEU A 500 -6.77 -18.40 16.60
CA LEU A 500 -5.53 -18.89 15.98
C LEU A 500 -4.50 -19.28 17.05
N ALA A 501 -4.36 -18.49 18.13
CA ALA A 501 -3.44 -18.80 19.22
C ALA A 501 -3.74 -20.16 19.86
N GLY A 502 -5.02 -20.48 20.12
CA GLY A 502 -5.43 -21.77 20.64
C GLY A 502 -5.10 -22.93 19.69
N GLN A 503 -5.32 -22.76 18.38
CA GLN A 503 -4.94 -23.75 17.37
C GLN A 503 -3.42 -23.99 17.34
N LEU A 504 -2.63 -22.91 17.38
CA LEU A 504 -1.17 -23.00 17.38
C LEU A 504 -0.62 -23.61 18.67
N ALA A 505 -1.17 -23.27 19.83
CA ALA A 505 -0.78 -23.86 21.10
C ALA A 505 -1.02 -25.38 21.10
N ALA A 506 -2.20 -25.83 20.65
CA ALA A 506 -2.51 -27.25 20.54
C ALA A 506 -1.52 -28.00 19.61
N LEU A 507 -1.16 -27.40 18.47
CA LEU A 507 -0.16 -27.96 17.56
C LEU A 507 1.25 -27.99 18.18
N LYS A 508 1.61 -26.94 18.92
CA LYS A 508 2.92 -26.82 19.57
C LYS A 508 3.11 -27.89 20.65
N GLU A 509 2.09 -28.14 21.47
CA GLU A 509 2.08 -29.20 22.48
C GLU A 509 2.25 -30.60 21.86
N ARG A 510 1.81 -30.80 20.61
CA ARG A 510 2.00 -32.03 19.85
C ARG A 510 3.33 -32.09 19.09
N GLY A 511 4.25 -31.15 19.34
CA GLY A 511 5.58 -31.16 18.76
C GLY A 511 5.66 -30.60 17.34
N VAL A 512 4.64 -29.90 16.85
CA VAL A 512 4.73 -29.11 15.61
C VAL A 512 5.54 -27.85 15.90
N ASN A 513 6.69 -27.70 15.24
CA ASN A 513 7.64 -26.63 15.55
C ASN A 513 7.80 -25.59 14.44
N VAL A 514 7.36 -25.88 13.23
CA VAL A 514 7.54 -25.02 12.05
C VAL A 514 6.20 -24.41 11.65
N ALA A 515 6.18 -23.10 11.40
CA ALA A 515 5.02 -22.38 10.90
C ALA A 515 5.33 -21.65 9.58
N LEU A 516 4.45 -21.76 8.60
CA LEU A 516 4.54 -21.09 7.30
C LEU A 516 3.56 -19.91 7.25
N ALA A 517 4.07 -18.69 7.14
CA ALA A 517 3.35 -17.45 7.35
C ALA A 517 3.28 -16.57 6.10
N GLY A 518 2.06 -16.26 5.64
CA GLY A 518 1.83 -15.41 4.46
C GLY A 518 1.81 -13.90 4.70
N THR A 519 1.74 -13.45 5.96
CA THR A 519 1.73 -12.02 6.33
C THR A 519 2.54 -11.78 7.62
N LEU A 520 3.01 -10.54 7.81
CA LEU A 520 3.87 -10.19 8.95
C LEU A 520 3.16 -10.37 10.31
N GLY A 521 1.86 -10.09 10.39
CA GLY A 521 1.09 -10.19 11.63
C GLY A 521 1.02 -11.63 12.17
N VAL A 522 0.62 -12.59 11.34
CA VAL A 522 0.57 -14.01 11.75
C VAL A 522 1.96 -14.60 11.96
N ALA A 523 2.98 -14.12 11.24
CA ALA A 523 4.37 -14.50 11.49
C ALA A 523 4.85 -14.08 12.88
N GLN A 524 4.51 -12.86 13.30
CA GLN A 524 4.82 -12.35 14.63
C GLN A 524 4.13 -13.20 15.72
N GLN A 525 2.85 -13.48 15.57
CA GLN A 525 2.10 -14.32 16.51
C GLN A 525 2.71 -15.73 16.63
N ALA A 526 3.10 -16.37 15.53
CA ALA A 526 3.75 -17.68 15.56
C ALA A 526 5.13 -17.62 16.24
N THR A 527 5.88 -16.52 16.05
CA THR A 527 7.17 -16.29 16.71
C THR A 527 7.00 -16.20 18.23
N GLU A 528 5.99 -15.47 18.71
CA GLU A 528 5.67 -15.34 20.14
C GLU A 528 5.33 -16.68 20.80
N LEU A 529 4.71 -17.60 20.05
CA LEU A 529 4.42 -18.96 20.49
C LEU A 529 5.59 -19.94 20.29
N GLY A 530 6.78 -19.44 19.94
CA GLY A 530 8.02 -20.21 19.86
C GLY A 530 8.13 -21.10 18.62
N PHE A 531 7.41 -20.81 17.54
CA PHE A 531 7.59 -21.51 16.26
C PHE A 531 8.82 -21.02 15.50
N THR A 532 9.46 -21.95 14.79
CA THR A 532 10.41 -21.62 13.73
C THR A 532 9.62 -21.16 12.50
N VAL A 533 9.67 -19.86 12.20
CA VAL A 533 8.84 -19.28 11.15
C VAL A 533 9.51 -19.33 9.78
N TRP A 534 8.73 -19.73 8.79
CA TRP A 534 9.01 -19.67 7.36
C TRP A 534 8.05 -18.66 6.70
N GLY A 535 8.56 -17.86 5.77
CA GLY A 535 7.75 -16.91 5.03
C GLY A 535 7.10 -17.58 3.82
N ASP A 536 5.80 -17.36 3.59
CA ASP A 536 5.14 -17.87 2.40
C ASP A 536 5.10 -16.86 1.25
N TYR A 537 4.62 -17.29 0.08
CA TYR A 537 4.54 -16.46 -1.14
C TYR A 537 3.77 -15.15 -0.93
N GLY A 538 2.87 -15.10 0.07
CA GLY A 538 2.12 -13.89 0.44
C GLY A 538 2.98 -12.73 0.95
N LEU A 539 4.22 -12.99 1.40
CA LEU A 539 5.18 -11.95 1.78
C LEU A 539 5.88 -11.28 0.59
N GLY A 540 5.66 -11.78 -0.64
CA GLY A 540 6.15 -11.13 -1.85
C GLY A 540 7.67 -11.14 -2.01
N VAL A 541 8.35 -12.24 -1.65
CA VAL A 541 9.82 -12.34 -1.79
C VAL A 541 10.23 -12.29 -3.27
N TYR A 542 10.80 -11.15 -3.68
CA TYR A 542 11.13 -10.82 -5.07
C TYR A 542 12.62 -10.52 -5.32
N ASN A 543 13.38 -10.25 -4.26
CA ASN A 543 14.80 -9.88 -4.33
C ASN A 543 15.59 -10.40 -3.13
N SER A 544 16.91 -10.31 -3.25
CA SER A 544 17.87 -10.76 -2.24
C SER A 544 17.85 -9.92 -0.97
N GLN A 545 17.49 -8.64 -1.04
CA GLN A 545 17.38 -7.79 0.15
C GLN A 545 16.20 -8.22 1.02
N SER A 546 15.07 -8.64 0.42
CA SER A 546 13.94 -9.20 1.17
C SER A 546 14.36 -10.44 1.96
N LEU A 547 15.15 -11.34 1.36
CA LEU A 547 15.66 -12.53 2.06
C LEU A 547 16.62 -12.17 3.21
N LYS A 548 17.47 -11.16 3.03
CA LYS A 548 18.35 -10.65 4.09
C LYS A 548 17.56 -10.02 5.22
N GLU A 549 16.48 -9.33 4.90
CA GLU A 549 15.59 -8.75 5.89
C GLU A 549 14.84 -9.84 6.65
N LEU A 550 14.28 -10.84 5.97
CA LEU A 550 13.67 -12.01 6.61
C LEU A 550 14.66 -12.74 7.54
N LYS A 551 15.93 -12.87 7.14
CA LYS A 551 16.97 -13.41 8.03
C LYS A 551 17.15 -12.56 9.30
N ARG A 552 17.26 -11.23 9.15
CA ARG A 552 17.36 -10.29 10.30
C ARG A 552 16.17 -10.43 11.24
N LEU A 553 15.00 -10.66 10.65
CA LEU A 553 13.73 -10.85 11.33
C LEU A 553 13.56 -12.23 11.99
N GLY A 554 14.52 -13.16 11.84
CA GLY A 554 14.52 -14.48 12.47
C GLY A 554 13.87 -15.61 11.66
N PHE A 555 13.51 -15.37 10.40
CA PHE A 555 12.92 -16.42 9.56
C PHE A 555 13.96 -17.48 9.18
N ALA A 556 13.57 -18.75 9.25
CA ALA A 556 14.43 -19.88 8.87
C ALA A 556 14.40 -20.17 7.37
N GLY A 557 13.32 -19.80 6.69
CA GLY A 557 13.20 -19.95 5.24
C GLY A 557 12.05 -19.14 4.65
N ALA A 558 11.94 -19.16 3.32
CA ALA A 558 10.91 -18.44 2.60
C ALA A 558 10.52 -19.10 1.25
N THR A 559 9.26 -18.93 0.84
CA THR A 559 8.81 -19.29 -0.52
C THR A 559 9.08 -18.13 -1.47
N ALA A 560 9.71 -18.41 -2.62
CA ALA A 560 9.82 -17.43 -3.71
C ALA A 560 8.44 -17.01 -4.20
N SER A 561 8.28 -15.74 -4.59
CA SER A 561 7.10 -15.35 -5.36
C SER A 561 7.01 -16.19 -6.64
N PHE A 562 5.84 -16.76 -6.91
CA PHE A 562 5.60 -17.52 -8.14
C PHE A 562 5.40 -16.62 -9.38
N GLU A 563 5.58 -15.31 -9.24
CA GLU A 563 5.69 -14.35 -10.34
C GLU A 563 7.14 -14.21 -10.85
N LEU A 564 8.14 -14.75 -10.16
CA LEU A 564 9.53 -14.76 -10.61
C LEU A 564 9.80 -15.82 -11.68
N LYS A 565 10.72 -15.53 -12.59
CA LYS A 565 11.35 -16.52 -13.47
C LYS A 565 12.31 -17.43 -12.71
N LEU A 566 12.54 -18.66 -13.20
CA LEU A 566 13.56 -19.54 -12.60
C LEU A 566 14.95 -18.91 -12.61
N ALA A 567 15.32 -18.19 -13.68
CA ALA A 567 16.60 -17.49 -13.74
C ALA A 567 16.73 -16.42 -12.64
N GLN A 568 15.65 -15.70 -12.34
CA GLN A 568 15.64 -14.73 -11.24
C GLN A 568 15.80 -15.45 -9.90
N ILE A 569 15.04 -16.54 -9.66
CA ILE A 569 15.15 -17.35 -8.44
C ILE A 569 16.56 -17.91 -8.25
N ARG A 570 17.20 -18.39 -9.33
CA ARG A 570 18.60 -18.86 -9.31
C ARG A 570 19.55 -17.75 -8.84
N ASP A 571 19.36 -16.55 -9.37
CA ASP A 571 20.30 -15.44 -9.18
C ASP A 571 20.18 -14.82 -7.79
N LEU A 572 19.04 -14.99 -7.10
CA LEU A 572 18.86 -14.58 -5.70
C LEU A 572 19.99 -15.11 -4.80
N SER A 573 20.51 -14.22 -3.96
CA SER A 573 21.40 -14.52 -2.85
C SER A 573 20.57 -15.00 -1.65
N LYS A 574 20.47 -16.32 -1.48
CA LYS A 574 19.57 -16.95 -0.53
C LYS A 574 20.10 -16.90 0.90
N ALA A 575 19.78 -15.82 1.60
CA ALA A 575 20.21 -15.60 2.98
C ALA A 575 19.52 -16.55 3.99
N VAL A 576 18.36 -17.09 3.60
CA VAL A 576 17.59 -18.12 4.31
C VAL A 576 17.26 -19.25 3.33
N SER A 577 16.87 -20.42 3.85
CA SER A 577 16.42 -21.54 3.00
C SER A 577 15.23 -21.12 2.12
N MET A 578 15.16 -21.63 0.89
CA MET A 578 14.08 -21.25 -0.03
C MET A 578 13.29 -22.43 -0.58
N GLU A 579 11.99 -22.21 -0.73
CA GLU A 579 11.08 -23.06 -1.50
C GLU A 579 10.62 -22.37 -2.80
N LEU A 580 10.18 -23.16 -3.77
CA LEU A 580 9.25 -22.69 -4.81
C LEU A 580 8.02 -23.60 -4.88
N ILE A 581 6.92 -23.10 -5.42
CA ILE A 581 5.73 -23.92 -5.72
C ILE A 581 5.94 -24.60 -7.07
N ALA A 582 5.98 -25.93 -7.10
CA ALA A 582 6.21 -26.72 -8.30
C ALA A 582 4.94 -27.32 -8.89
N TYR A 583 3.91 -27.52 -8.05
CA TYR A 583 2.63 -28.10 -8.44
C TYR A 583 1.47 -27.41 -7.72
N GLY A 584 0.30 -27.42 -8.36
CA GLY A 584 -0.98 -27.06 -7.74
C GLY A 584 -1.70 -25.94 -8.47
N ARG A 585 -2.91 -25.62 -8.04
CA ARG A 585 -3.64 -24.47 -8.59
C ARG A 585 -3.19 -23.21 -7.86
N LEU A 586 -2.47 -22.33 -8.56
CA LEU A 586 -1.94 -21.10 -7.96
C LEU A 586 -3.08 -20.23 -7.41
N PRO A 587 -2.97 -19.72 -6.17
CA PRO A 587 -3.93 -18.78 -5.61
C PRO A 587 -3.95 -17.46 -6.38
N LEU A 588 -5.15 -16.99 -6.74
CA LEU A 588 -5.33 -15.76 -7.53
C LEU A 588 -5.84 -14.60 -6.68
N MET A 589 -6.77 -14.86 -5.76
CA MET A 589 -7.48 -13.83 -4.99
C MET A 589 -7.99 -14.43 -3.68
N ILE A 590 -7.85 -13.68 -2.58
CA ILE A 590 -8.51 -13.95 -1.30
C ILE A 590 -9.49 -12.82 -0.99
N THR A 591 -10.75 -13.18 -0.71
CA THR A 591 -11.84 -12.21 -0.55
C THR A 591 -12.43 -12.29 0.85
N GLU A 592 -12.67 -11.12 1.45
CA GLU A 592 -13.35 -11.00 2.73
C GLU A 592 -14.87 -11.18 2.58
N ASN A 593 -15.44 -10.57 1.54
CA ASN A 593 -16.86 -10.77 1.21
C ASN A 593 -17.03 -12.13 0.51
N CYS A 594 -17.97 -12.94 1.01
CA CYS A 594 -18.20 -14.29 0.53
C CYS A 594 -18.99 -14.27 -0.79
N ILE A 595 -18.28 -14.49 -1.90
CA ILE A 595 -18.88 -14.52 -3.25
C ILE A 595 -19.82 -15.71 -3.44
N VAL A 596 -19.61 -16.79 -2.71
CA VAL A 596 -20.50 -17.97 -2.72
C VAL A 596 -21.84 -17.63 -2.07
N TYR A 597 -21.81 -17.02 -0.88
CA TYR A 597 -23.03 -16.60 -0.19
C TYR A 597 -23.81 -15.57 -1.01
N ASN A 598 -23.14 -14.57 -1.59
CA ASN A 598 -23.82 -13.57 -2.42
C ASN A 598 -24.48 -14.16 -3.67
N HIS A 599 -23.99 -15.31 -4.14
CA HIS A 599 -24.60 -16.02 -5.26
C HIS A 599 -25.76 -16.93 -4.83
N ALA A 600 -25.55 -17.75 -3.78
CA ALA A 600 -26.43 -18.86 -3.44
C ALA A 600 -27.32 -18.61 -2.21
N GLY A 601 -27.08 -17.54 -1.44
CA GLY A 601 -27.75 -17.26 -0.16
C GLY A 601 -27.34 -18.20 0.99
N GLN A 602 -26.30 -19.03 0.79
CA GLN A 602 -25.85 -20.03 1.75
C GLN A 602 -24.33 -20.25 1.66
N HIS A 603 -23.70 -20.61 2.79
CA HIS A 603 -22.25 -20.86 2.90
C HIS A 603 -21.87 -22.28 2.45
N VAL A 604 -22.12 -22.60 1.17
CA VAL A 604 -21.89 -23.94 0.61
C VAL A 604 -20.56 -24.05 -0.14
N CYS A 605 -19.45 -23.67 0.51
CA CYS A 605 -18.11 -23.71 -0.09
C CYS A 605 -17.55 -25.14 -0.30
N GLY A 606 -18.38 -26.07 -0.77
CA GLY A 606 -18.07 -27.46 -1.02
C GLY A 606 -17.40 -27.71 -2.37
N ASP A 607 -17.18 -28.99 -2.66
CA ASP A 607 -16.44 -29.43 -3.83
C ASP A 607 -17.11 -29.01 -5.14
N GLY A 608 -16.28 -28.50 -6.06
CA GLY A 608 -16.68 -28.27 -7.45
C GLY A 608 -17.24 -26.88 -7.78
N LEU A 609 -17.32 -25.94 -6.83
CA LEU A 609 -17.70 -24.55 -7.16
C LEU A 609 -16.65 -23.91 -8.08
N ARG A 610 -17.13 -23.39 -9.23
CA ARG A 610 -16.28 -22.75 -10.24
C ARG A 610 -16.87 -21.40 -10.66
N LEU A 611 -16.05 -20.36 -10.54
CA LEU A 611 -16.29 -19.06 -11.16
C LEU A 611 -15.89 -19.14 -12.63
N VAL A 612 -16.74 -18.72 -13.54
CA VAL A 612 -16.51 -18.80 -14.99
C VAL A 612 -16.32 -17.41 -15.58
N ASP A 613 -15.28 -17.23 -16.39
CA ASP A 613 -15.07 -15.97 -17.11
C ASP A 613 -15.69 -15.96 -18.51
N ARG A 614 -15.65 -14.80 -19.17
CA ARG A 614 -16.11 -14.62 -20.56
C ARG A 614 -15.40 -15.46 -21.62
N LYS A 615 -14.26 -16.09 -21.30
CA LYS A 615 -13.51 -16.98 -22.19
C LYS A 615 -13.82 -18.46 -21.89
N GLY A 616 -14.70 -18.75 -20.93
CA GLY A 616 -15.05 -20.10 -20.50
C GLY A 616 -14.04 -20.73 -19.54
N ALA A 617 -13.04 -19.98 -19.04
CA ALA A 617 -12.12 -20.49 -18.03
C ALA A 617 -12.85 -20.67 -16.69
N ARG A 618 -12.59 -21.80 -16.01
CA ARG A 618 -13.30 -22.24 -14.81
C ARG A 618 -12.36 -22.20 -13.60
N PHE A 619 -12.50 -21.18 -12.77
CA PHE A 619 -11.66 -20.93 -11.60
C PHE A 619 -12.27 -21.57 -10.35
N PRO A 620 -11.61 -22.52 -9.68
CA PRO A 620 -12.06 -23.03 -8.39
C PRO A 620 -12.22 -21.92 -7.35
N VAL A 621 -13.32 -21.97 -6.62
CA VAL A 621 -13.56 -21.12 -5.45
C VAL A 621 -13.63 -22.06 -4.25
N VAL A 622 -12.68 -21.92 -3.33
CA VAL A 622 -12.56 -22.78 -2.14
C VAL A 622 -12.73 -21.96 -0.86
N LYS A 623 -13.03 -22.65 0.24
CA LYS A 623 -13.06 -22.06 1.57
C LYS A 623 -11.63 -21.71 2.01
N ALA A 624 -11.43 -20.48 2.45
CA ALA A 624 -10.26 -20.07 3.20
C ALA A 624 -10.63 -19.90 4.69
N TRP A 625 -9.61 -19.88 5.54
CA TRP A 625 -9.76 -19.74 7.00
C TRP A 625 -10.59 -18.50 7.39
N GLY A 626 -11.43 -18.64 8.42
CA GLY A 626 -12.33 -17.58 8.88
C GLY A 626 -13.50 -17.28 7.94
N CYS A 627 -14.01 -18.30 7.23
CA CYS A 627 -15.15 -18.18 6.30
C CYS A 627 -14.91 -17.20 5.14
N ARG A 628 -13.68 -17.15 4.64
CA ARG A 628 -13.28 -16.37 3.47
C ARG A 628 -13.33 -17.24 2.21
N ASN A 629 -13.24 -16.61 1.03
CA ASN A 629 -13.11 -17.35 -0.22
C ASN A 629 -11.72 -17.14 -0.83
N GLU A 630 -11.19 -18.21 -1.40
CA GLU A 630 -9.98 -18.16 -2.23
C GLU A 630 -10.31 -18.63 -3.64
N ILE A 631 -9.96 -17.81 -4.62
CA ILE A 631 -10.09 -18.13 -6.04
C ILE A 631 -8.75 -18.68 -6.52
N LEU A 632 -8.77 -19.89 -7.07
CA LEU A 632 -7.60 -20.58 -7.60
C LEU A 632 -7.53 -20.51 -9.12
N ASN A 633 -6.34 -20.72 -9.67
CA ASN A 633 -6.14 -20.75 -11.11
C ASN A 633 -6.93 -21.88 -11.78
N ALA A 634 -7.55 -21.57 -12.93
CA ALA A 634 -8.27 -22.54 -13.75
C ALA A 634 -7.34 -23.64 -14.29
N LYS A 635 -6.05 -23.36 -14.47
CA LYS A 635 -5.02 -24.33 -14.87
C LYS A 635 -4.16 -24.77 -13.71
N THR A 636 -3.78 -26.04 -13.69
CA THR A 636 -2.86 -26.59 -12.71
C THR A 636 -1.42 -26.23 -13.08
N LEU A 637 -0.63 -25.70 -12.16
CA LEU A 637 0.81 -25.60 -12.34
C LEU A 637 1.41 -27.01 -12.33
N PHE A 638 2.24 -27.30 -13.31
CA PHE A 638 2.90 -28.60 -13.43
C PHE A 638 4.33 -28.44 -13.91
N LEU A 639 5.30 -28.92 -13.12
CA LEU A 639 6.73 -28.88 -13.41
C LEU A 639 7.42 -30.25 -13.27
N ALA A 640 6.70 -31.36 -13.12
CA ALA A 640 7.34 -32.67 -12.87
C ALA A 640 8.27 -33.13 -14.02
N ASP A 641 7.93 -32.80 -15.26
CA ASP A 641 8.74 -33.01 -16.47
C ASP A 641 9.80 -31.92 -16.71
N LYS A 642 9.90 -30.95 -15.79
CA LYS A 642 10.88 -29.86 -15.77
C LYS A 642 11.72 -29.85 -14.49
N SER A 643 11.80 -31.00 -13.80
CA SER A 643 12.56 -31.13 -12.55
C SER A 643 14.04 -30.72 -12.68
N GLY A 644 14.66 -31.01 -13.82
CA GLY A 644 16.04 -30.58 -14.12
C GLY A 644 16.23 -29.06 -14.09
N ASP A 645 15.20 -28.28 -14.44
CA ASP A 645 15.28 -26.82 -14.51
C ASP A 645 15.32 -26.20 -13.12
N TYR A 646 14.52 -26.72 -12.18
CA TYR A 646 14.49 -26.21 -10.81
C TYR A 646 15.46 -26.88 -9.84
N ALA A 647 15.98 -28.08 -10.17
CA ALA A 647 16.93 -28.80 -9.32
C ALA A 647 18.25 -28.04 -9.06
N ARG A 648 18.60 -27.10 -9.95
CA ARG A 648 19.87 -26.35 -9.91
C ARG A 648 19.72 -24.90 -9.44
N LEU A 649 18.54 -24.53 -8.93
CA LEU A 649 18.29 -23.16 -8.45
C LEU A 649 18.83 -22.91 -7.03
N GLY A 650 19.29 -23.97 -6.36
CA GLY A 650 19.74 -23.98 -4.97
C GLY A 650 18.59 -23.69 -4.03
N LEU A 651 17.56 -24.52 -4.13
CA LEU A 651 16.38 -24.47 -3.26
C LEU A 651 16.48 -25.59 -2.24
N TRP A 652 15.91 -25.36 -1.07
CA TRP A 652 15.73 -26.41 -0.08
C TRP A 652 14.58 -27.33 -0.47
N GLY A 653 13.43 -26.76 -0.87
CA GLY A 653 12.22 -27.52 -1.17
C GLY A 653 11.53 -27.11 -2.47
N ALA A 654 10.87 -28.08 -3.10
CA ALA A 654 9.92 -27.88 -4.19
C ALA A 654 8.54 -28.31 -3.68
N ARG A 655 7.66 -27.33 -3.47
CA ARG A 655 6.38 -27.54 -2.80
C ARG A 655 5.28 -27.96 -3.78
N LEU A 656 4.55 -29.00 -3.44
CA LEU A 656 3.35 -29.43 -4.13
C LEU A 656 2.13 -28.97 -3.32
N VAL A 657 1.30 -28.10 -3.89
CA VAL A 657 0.15 -27.52 -3.19
C VAL A 657 -1.12 -28.25 -3.63
N PHE A 658 -1.64 -29.10 -2.74
CA PHE A 658 -2.88 -29.85 -2.93
C PHE A 658 -4.05 -29.08 -2.34
N THR A 659 -5.09 -28.90 -3.16
CA THR A 659 -6.29 -28.11 -2.83
C THR A 659 -7.56 -28.79 -3.30
N THR A 660 -7.61 -29.20 -4.56
CA THR A 660 -8.78 -29.83 -5.19
C THR A 660 -8.56 -31.30 -5.55
N GLU A 661 -7.36 -31.78 -5.26
CA GLU A 661 -6.90 -33.14 -5.49
C GLU A 661 -7.51 -34.11 -4.47
N SER A 662 -7.93 -35.28 -4.93
CA SER A 662 -8.32 -36.38 -4.03
C SER A 662 -7.10 -36.94 -3.28
N PRO A 663 -7.30 -37.73 -2.21
CA PRO A 663 -6.20 -38.41 -1.53
C PRO A 663 -5.36 -39.29 -2.46
N GLU A 664 -5.99 -40.01 -3.39
CA GLU A 664 -5.30 -40.86 -4.37
C GLU A 664 -4.51 -40.03 -5.40
N ASP A 665 -5.07 -38.88 -5.80
CA ASP A 665 -4.37 -37.93 -6.66
C ASP A 665 -3.09 -37.44 -5.98
N CYS A 666 -3.15 -37.07 -4.70
CA CYS A 666 -1.99 -36.59 -3.94
C CYS A 666 -0.81 -37.58 -3.99
N VAL A 667 -1.08 -38.87 -3.75
CA VAL A 667 -0.06 -39.95 -3.81
C VAL A 667 0.50 -40.09 -5.22
N ARG A 668 -0.38 -40.14 -6.22
CA ARG A 668 -0.01 -40.29 -7.64
C ARG A 668 0.85 -39.11 -8.12
N ILE A 669 0.51 -37.89 -7.70
CA ILE A 669 1.23 -36.67 -8.04
C ILE A 669 2.61 -36.66 -7.37
N LEU A 670 2.70 -36.94 -6.06
CA LEU A 670 3.98 -37.01 -5.37
C LEU A 670 4.94 -38.01 -6.07
N ARG A 671 4.45 -39.22 -6.35
CA ARG A 671 5.20 -40.23 -7.09
C ARG A 671 5.64 -39.75 -8.49
N ARG A 672 4.81 -38.97 -9.17
CA ARG A 672 5.15 -38.35 -10.45
C ARG A 672 6.35 -37.40 -10.33
N TYR A 673 6.43 -36.62 -9.25
CA TYR A 673 7.57 -35.74 -8.94
C TYR A 673 8.82 -36.51 -8.47
N GLN A 674 8.65 -37.74 -7.99
CA GLN A 674 9.74 -38.66 -7.66
C GLN A 674 10.23 -39.48 -8.86
N GLY A 675 9.75 -39.16 -10.08
CA GLY A 675 10.24 -39.76 -11.32
C GLY A 675 9.38 -40.90 -11.89
N GLN A 676 8.31 -41.32 -11.19
CA GLN A 676 7.38 -42.29 -11.77
C GLN A 676 6.64 -41.68 -12.97
N ARG A 677 6.43 -42.47 -14.03
CA ARG A 677 5.76 -42.02 -15.26
C ARG A 677 4.26 -42.37 -15.21
N GLY A 678 3.47 -41.76 -16.12
CA GLY A 678 2.09 -42.20 -16.38
C GLY A 678 0.98 -41.27 -15.88
N TRP A 679 1.32 -40.13 -15.25
CA TRP A 679 0.31 -39.12 -14.89
C TRP A 679 0.74 -37.71 -15.29
N GLN A 680 -0.23 -36.96 -15.84
CA GLN A 680 -0.15 -35.51 -16.06
C GLN A 680 -1.56 -34.91 -15.95
N PRO A 681 -1.69 -33.66 -15.48
CA PRO A 681 -2.96 -32.94 -15.51
C PRO A 681 -3.45 -32.72 -16.95
N GLY A 682 -4.76 -32.81 -17.16
CA GLY A 682 -5.37 -32.63 -18.50
C GLY A 682 -5.23 -31.22 -19.06
N ASP A 683 -5.35 -30.19 -18.22
CA ASP A 683 -5.03 -28.78 -18.57
C ASP A 683 -4.09 -28.19 -17.53
N TYR A 684 -2.95 -27.67 -18.00
CA TYR A 684 -1.89 -27.19 -17.11
C TYR A 684 -1.15 -25.98 -17.66
N THR A 685 -0.38 -25.35 -16.78
CA THR A 685 0.48 -24.21 -17.05
C THR A 685 1.87 -24.44 -16.47
N ARG A 686 2.86 -23.71 -16.99
CA ARG A 686 4.20 -23.59 -16.39
C ARG A 686 4.30 -22.42 -15.42
N GLY A 687 3.18 -21.77 -15.13
CA GLY A 687 3.14 -20.53 -14.36
C GLY A 687 3.89 -19.41 -15.07
N LEU A 688 4.51 -18.53 -14.28
CA LEU A 688 5.28 -17.39 -14.77
C LEU A 688 6.79 -17.68 -14.81
N TYR A 689 7.20 -18.88 -14.40
CA TYR A 689 8.60 -19.30 -14.29
C TYR A 689 9.44 -19.20 -15.58
N TYR A 690 8.78 -19.18 -16.75
CA TYR A 690 9.41 -19.13 -18.08
C TYR A 690 8.95 -17.92 -18.91
N ARG A 691 8.18 -16.99 -18.35
CA ARG A 691 7.64 -15.83 -19.06
C ARG A 691 7.94 -14.56 -18.28
N ASP A 692 8.07 -13.44 -18.98
CA ASP A 692 8.19 -12.15 -18.30
C ASP A 692 6.87 -11.77 -17.63
N VAL A 693 7.02 -11.14 -16.47
CA VAL A 693 5.96 -10.44 -15.76
C VAL A 693 6.35 -8.99 -15.78
N GLU A 694 5.48 -8.17 -16.36
CA GLU A 694 5.67 -6.72 -16.39
C GLU A 694 5.39 -6.10 -15.00
#